data_AF-A0AA91A7P2-F1
#
_entry.id   AF-A0AA91A7P2-F1
#
_cell.length_a   1.000
_cell.length_b   1.000
_cell.length_c   1.000
_cell.angle_alpha   90.00
_cell.angle_beta   90.00
_cell.angle_gamma   90.00
#
_symmetry.space_group_name_H-M   'P 1'
#
loop_
_entity.id
_entity.type
_entity.pdbx_description
1 polymer ?
#
loop_
_entity_poly.entity_id
_entity_poly.type
_entity_poly.pdbx_seq_one_letter_code
_entity_poly.pdbx_strand_id
1 'polypeptide(L)'
;MSKNILTIILFLIIQVVAFHSQAAIGDWKAYMAYHDVQEIEQAGNLVFVQASNSLYAYNKNDQSIQTFSKVDYLSDCNISHIAYNKSTKRLVIIYSNGNIDLMNINNYEVTNLSDYYNTFISEDKTVYDIYTYGNYAYLSTGFGIVKLNVSKAEISNTYNLGFKVDWSEINGNKIYAYSQINGKYTALLSDNLLDKNKWNKEGEYSAKVKEDKSELKQLVSTLNPGGPKYNYFGCMRFTNNQLYTCGGGFSYMEFSRPGCVQVFRNDAWQIYEDNLSTKTGYRYIDTDNLDVDPLDSKHVFVSGRTGIYEFQDGIFLKNYTNDNTNNVLQTASTVGNNNKDYVIVNALKYDKKGNLWGFNSISPSTSLFAYTKDKEWVSHHKSDFMYSANTSLENVNNIIEDSRRLLWFGNNHWDFPYLYCYQPSTDATICFKKITNQDGTEVTVNYVRAIAEDNENNIWVGTSAGPLMLEASQITQDSPVFTQVKVPRNDGTNYADYLLNGVDITCIAIDKANRKWFGTNGNGVYFISNDNIQQLQHFTRSNSPLLSDYIESIAINTESGEVFFGTNLGLCSYQSDVISINEKMNKDNVWAYPNPVKPDYTGIITITGLSNKADIKIVASNGVLVNKGTSNGGIYKWDGRDLKGKMVTSGIYMVETATSDGNKGTICKIAIIR
;
A
#
# COMPACT_ATOMS: atom_id res chain seq x y z
N MET A 1 23.76 42.68 44.66
CA MET A 1 24.63 42.25 43.55
C MET A 1 25.41 41.05 44.04
N SER A 2 25.42 39.86 43.47
CA SER A 2 24.67 39.17 42.41
C SER A 2 25.17 37.73 42.57
N LYS A 3 24.34 36.76 42.99
CA LYS A 3 23.65 35.86 42.04
C LYS A 3 24.46 35.69 40.77
N ASN A 4 25.32 34.68 40.72
CA ASN A 4 25.78 33.96 39.54
C ASN A 4 26.67 32.82 40.05
N ILE A 5 26.63 31.65 39.40
CA ILE A 5 27.29 30.40 39.80
C ILE A 5 26.48 29.54 40.79
N LEU A 6 25.21 29.26 40.49
CA LEU A 6 24.61 27.96 40.88
C LEU A 6 23.41 27.59 39.98
N THR A 7 23.50 27.93 38.68
CA THR A 7 22.46 27.66 37.68
C THR A 7 23.09 27.07 36.41
N ILE A 8 23.96 26.08 36.53
CA ILE A 8 24.49 25.31 35.39
C ILE A 8 24.59 23.82 35.77
N ILE A 9 23.60 23.25 36.46
CA ILE A 9 23.35 21.79 36.52
C ILE A 9 21.83 21.54 36.65
N LEU A 10 21.02 22.27 35.88
CA LEU A 10 19.59 21.99 35.70
C LEU A 10 19.19 22.19 34.24
N PHE A 11 20.04 21.70 33.34
CA PHE A 11 19.69 21.38 31.95
C PHE A 11 20.13 19.92 31.74
N LEU A 12 19.63 19.03 32.61
CA LEU A 12 19.54 17.63 32.26
C LEU A 12 18.38 17.57 31.27
N ILE A 13 18.75 17.62 29.99
CA ILE A 13 17.90 17.27 28.87
C ILE A 13 17.16 16.00 29.28
N ILE A 14 15.86 16.13 29.55
CA ILE A 14 14.95 14.99 29.51
C ILE A 14 14.97 14.59 28.03
N GLN A 15 15.91 13.73 27.67
CA GLN A 15 15.69 12.85 26.55
C GLN A 15 14.54 11.99 27.00
N VAL A 16 13.33 12.37 26.57
CA VAL A 16 12.26 11.41 26.39
C VAL A 16 12.82 10.43 25.38
N VAL A 17 13.51 9.40 25.88
CA VAL A 17 13.66 8.18 25.12
C VAL A 17 12.23 7.67 25.03
N ALA A 18 11.55 8.05 23.95
CA ALA A 18 10.35 7.35 23.55
C ALA A 18 10.80 5.90 23.45
N PHE A 19 10.38 5.08 24.41
CA PHE A 19 10.40 3.64 24.25
C PHE A 19 9.57 3.37 23.00
N HIS A 20 10.24 3.28 21.85
CA HIS A 20 9.63 2.73 20.66
C HIS A 20 9.44 1.27 21.02
N SER A 21 8.21 0.88 21.37
CA SER A 21 7.86 -0.53 21.30
C SER A 21 8.13 -0.93 19.86
N GLN A 22 9.09 -1.82 19.66
CA GLN A 22 9.28 -2.43 18.35
C GLN A 22 7.95 -3.07 17.95
N ALA A 23 7.46 -2.77 16.75
CA ALA A 23 6.24 -3.37 16.23
C ALA A 23 6.35 -4.90 16.36
N ALA A 24 5.32 -5.52 16.91
CA ALA A 24 5.26 -6.96 17.03
C ALA A 24 4.94 -7.58 15.68
N ILE A 25 5.39 -8.81 15.45
CA ILE A 25 5.01 -9.57 14.26
C ILE A 25 3.48 -9.67 14.23
N GLY A 26 2.89 -9.29 13.09
CA GLY A 26 1.44 -9.25 12.94
C GLY A 26 0.83 -7.86 13.03
N ASP A 27 1.58 -6.86 13.53
CA ASP A 27 1.08 -5.50 13.68
C ASP A 27 0.84 -4.83 12.33
N TRP A 28 -0.22 -4.02 12.28
CA TRP A 28 -0.58 -3.21 11.12
C TRP A 28 -0.49 -1.73 11.47
N LYS A 29 -0.16 -0.90 10.48
CA LYS A 29 -0.18 0.56 10.60
C LYS A 29 -0.73 1.20 9.32
N ALA A 30 -1.53 2.26 9.46
CA ALA A 30 -2.00 3.07 8.34
C ALA A 30 -1.26 4.41 8.28
N TYR A 31 -1.06 4.93 7.07
CA TYR A 31 -0.40 6.20 6.81
C TYR A 31 -1.30 7.07 5.94
N MET A 32 -2.26 7.73 6.58
CA MET A 32 -3.31 8.50 5.90
C MET A 32 -2.91 9.96 5.72
N ALA A 33 -3.35 10.58 4.62
CA ALA A 33 -3.18 11.99 4.37
C ALA A 33 -4.21 12.85 5.12
N TYR A 34 -3.81 14.08 5.50
CA TYR A 34 -4.64 15.02 6.27
C TYR A 34 -4.48 16.48 5.83
N HIS A 35 -4.04 16.73 4.58
CA HIS A 35 -3.65 18.08 4.14
C HIS A 35 -4.81 18.94 3.61
N ASP A 36 -5.74 18.35 2.85
CA ASP A 36 -6.89 19.07 2.27
C ASP A 36 -8.13 19.01 3.18
N VAL A 37 -8.40 20.08 3.93
CA VAL A 37 -9.48 20.14 4.92
C VAL A 37 -10.85 20.29 4.23
N GLN A 38 -11.74 19.35 4.50
CA GLN A 38 -13.06 19.24 3.85
C GLN A 38 -14.20 19.65 4.82
N GLU A 39 -14.26 19.03 5.99
CA GLU A 39 -15.29 19.30 7.01
C GLU A 39 -14.70 19.37 8.41
N ILE A 40 -15.29 20.19 9.29
CA ILE A 40 -14.83 20.41 10.66
C ILE A 40 -16.03 20.38 11.59
N GLU A 41 -16.01 19.56 12.63
CA GLU A 41 -17.08 19.44 13.63
C GLU A 41 -16.53 19.65 15.05
N GLN A 42 -17.11 20.59 15.79
CA GLN A 42 -16.68 20.87 17.17
C GLN A 42 -17.61 20.23 18.20
N ALA A 43 -17.02 19.43 19.09
CA ALA A 43 -17.68 18.78 20.22
C ALA A 43 -17.01 19.20 21.54
N GLY A 44 -17.46 20.33 22.10
CA GLY A 44 -16.81 20.93 23.27
C GLY A 44 -15.38 21.37 22.94
N ASN A 45 -14.39 20.76 23.57
CA ASN A 45 -12.97 21.04 23.32
C ASN A 45 -12.34 20.18 22.21
N LEU A 46 -13.05 19.14 21.75
CA LEU A 46 -12.61 18.35 20.61
C LEU A 46 -13.04 19.02 19.31
N VAL A 47 -12.11 19.11 18.36
CA VAL A 47 -12.35 19.54 16.98
C VAL A 47 -12.04 18.35 16.09
N PHE A 48 -13.07 17.73 15.53
CA PHE A 48 -12.95 16.68 14.53
C PHE A 48 -12.78 17.31 13.15
N VAL A 49 -11.86 16.78 12.37
CA VAL A 49 -11.53 17.31 11.04
C VAL A 49 -11.47 16.16 10.05
N GLN A 50 -12.33 16.23 9.05
CA GLN A 50 -12.18 15.45 7.83
C GLN A 50 -11.21 16.21 6.91
N ALA A 51 -10.07 15.59 6.61
CA ALA A 51 -9.11 16.13 5.67
C ALA A 51 -8.55 15.02 4.77
N SER A 52 -8.46 15.28 3.47
CA SER A 52 -8.02 14.30 2.45
C SER A 52 -8.75 12.95 2.59
N ASN A 53 -10.06 13.04 2.86
CA ASN A 53 -10.97 11.92 3.11
C ASN A 53 -10.60 11.02 4.31
N SER A 54 -9.77 11.53 5.21
CA SER A 54 -9.34 10.87 6.46
C SER A 54 -9.77 11.71 7.67
N LEU A 55 -9.74 11.13 8.87
CA LEU A 55 -10.23 11.78 10.09
C LEU A 55 -9.11 11.95 11.12
N TYR A 56 -9.07 13.13 11.75
CA TYR A 56 -8.35 13.33 13.00
C TYR A 56 -9.16 14.21 13.96
N ALA A 57 -8.80 14.17 15.24
CA ALA A 57 -9.35 15.03 16.28
C ALA A 57 -8.23 15.82 16.94
N TYR A 58 -8.49 17.10 17.19
CA TYR A 58 -7.62 17.98 17.97
C TYR A 58 -8.31 18.35 19.29
N ASN A 59 -7.61 18.18 20.40
CA ASN A 59 -8.10 18.56 21.72
C ASN A 59 -7.55 19.94 22.11
N LYS A 60 -8.43 20.94 22.20
CA LYS A 60 -8.08 22.32 22.58
C LYS A 60 -7.48 22.46 23.98
N ASN A 61 -7.70 21.48 24.88
CA ASN A 61 -7.19 21.56 26.25
C ASN A 61 -5.70 21.23 26.37
N ASP A 62 -5.28 20.12 25.78
CA ASP A 62 -3.90 19.59 25.89
C ASP A 62 -3.13 19.67 24.57
N GLN A 63 -3.76 20.17 23.51
CA GLN A 63 -3.21 20.33 22.16
C GLN A 63 -2.85 18.99 21.49
N SER A 64 -3.36 17.87 22.01
CA SER A 64 -3.14 16.55 21.42
C SER A 64 -3.91 16.38 20.11
N ILE A 65 -3.31 15.61 19.20
CA ILE A 65 -3.91 15.18 17.93
C ILE A 65 -4.02 13.66 17.95
N GLN A 66 -5.22 13.15 17.66
CA GLN A 66 -5.50 11.74 17.45
C GLN A 66 -5.94 11.53 16.01
N THR A 67 -5.28 10.64 15.29
CA THR A 67 -5.69 10.21 13.95
C THR A 67 -6.56 8.96 14.03
N PHE A 68 -7.41 8.75 13.03
CA PHE A 68 -8.29 7.59 12.94
C PHE A 68 -8.20 6.96 11.55
N SER A 69 -8.10 5.64 11.51
CA SER A 69 -7.99 4.85 10.28
C SER A 69 -8.74 3.54 10.40
N LYS A 70 -8.84 2.79 9.30
CA LYS A 70 -9.40 1.44 9.32
C LYS A 70 -8.60 0.45 10.17
N VAL A 71 -7.30 0.71 10.35
CA VAL A 71 -6.41 -0.21 11.06
C VAL A 71 -6.66 -0.21 12.57
N ASP A 72 -7.13 0.91 13.13
CA ASP A 72 -7.21 1.13 14.58
C ASP A 72 -8.62 1.41 15.10
N TYR A 73 -9.40 2.29 14.46
CA TYR A 73 -10.71 2.72 15.00
C TYR A 73 -11.88 2.55 14.03
N LEU A 74 -11.66 2.85 12.76
CA LEU A 74 -12.71 3.01 11.76
C LEU A 74 -13.02 1.69 11.06
N SER A 75 -14.21 1.61 10.48
CA SER A 75 -14.63 0.41 9.74
C SER A 75 -14.25 0.47 8.26
N ASP A 76 -13.89 1.65 7.74
CA ASP A 76 -13.70 1.89 6.31
C ASP A 76 -12.74 3.06 6.01
N CYS A 77 -12.49 3.32 4.73
CA CYS A 77 -11.66 4.41 4.20
C CYS A 77 -12.51 5.36 3.33
N ASN A 78 -11.94 6.50 2.94
CA ASN A 78 -12.58 7.54 2.12
C ASN A 78 -13.87 8.11 2.75
N ILE A 79 -13.70 8.84 3.85
CA ILE A 79 -14.78 9.59 4.48
C ILE A 79 -15.27 10.68 3.52
N SER A 80 -16.59 10.74 3.31
CA SER A 80 -17.27 11.75 2.50
C SER A 80 -17.83 12.88 3.36
N HIS A 81 -18.43 12.56 4.51
CA HIS A 81 -19.06 13.53 5.41
C HIS A 81 -18.91 13.16 6.89
N ILE A 82 -18.88 14.17 7.74
CA ILE A 82 -18.94 14.05 9.20
C ILE A 82 -19.99 15.01 9.79
N ALA A 83 -20.66 14.60 10.87
CA ALA A 83 -21.58 15.48 11.60
C ALA A 83 -21.63 15.12 13.08
N TYR A 84 -21.51 16.12 13.96
CA TYR A 84 -21.63 15.88 15.39
C TYR A 84 -23.10 15.91 15.86
N ASN A 85 -23.61 14.78 16.33
CA ASN A 85 -24.92 14.70 16.97
C ASN A 85 -24.80 15.03 18.47
N LYS A 86 -25.14 16.27 18.84
CA LYS A 86 -25.03 16.81 20.21
C LYS A 86 -25.83 16.01 21.25
N SER A 87 -27.02 15.52 20.89
CA SER A 87 -27.93 14.83 21.82
C SER A 87 -27.38 13.48 22.28
N THR A 88 -26.74 12.75 21.36
CA THR A 88 -26.18 11.42 21.62
C THR A 88 -24.69 11.47 21.95
N LYS A 89 -24.03 12.62 21.77
CA LYS A 89 -22.58 12.80 21.90
C LYS A 89 -21.80 11.83 20.98
N ARG A 90 -22.28 11.66 19.75
CA ARG A 90 -21.63 10.82 18.74
C ARG A 90 -21.31 11.63 17.49
N LEU A 91 -20.16 11.36 16.90
CA LEU A 91 -19.83 11.78 15.54
C LEU A 91 -20.41 10.75 14.57
N VAL A 92 -21.21 11.21 13.62
CA VAL A 92 -21.67 10.43 12.47
C VAL A 92 -20.60 10.57 11.38
N ILE A 93 -20.09 9.46 10.88
CA ILE A 93 -19.05 9.39 9.85
C ILE A 93 -19.63 8.60 8.68
N ILE A 94 -19.67 9.21 7.50
CA ILE A 94 -20.18 8.58 6.27
C ILE A 94 -19.00 8.36 5.33
N TYR A 95 -18.89 7.15 4.79
CA TYR A 95 -17.91 6.80 3.78
C TYR A 95 -18.48 6.93 2.37
N SER A 96 -17.62 7.12 1.38
CA SER A 96 -18.04 7.29 -0.03
C SER A 96 -18.80 6.09 -0.60
N ASN A 97 -18.62 4.90 -0.03
CA ASN A 97 -19.37 3.69 -0.39
C ASN A 97 -20.74 3.59 0.31
N GLY A 98 -21.08 4.53 1.19
CA GLY A 98 -22.31 4.52 1.97
C GLY A 98 -22.23 3.70 3.27
N ASN A 99 -21.06 3.21 3.66
CA ASN A 99 -20.88 2.67 5.00
C ASN A 99 -20.97 3.81 6.03
N ILE A 100 -21.34 3.50 7.27
CA ILE A 100 -21.60 4.49 8.31
C ILE A 100 -20.93 4.03 9.60
N ASP A 101 -20.17 4.93 10.22
CA ASP A 101 -19.66 4.75 11.58
C ASP A 101 -20.26 5.79 12.52
N LEU A 102 -20.53 5.35 13.75
CA LEU A 102 -21.02 6.20 14.82
C LEU A 102 -20.02 6.16 15.98
N MET A 103 -19.20 7.20 16.08
CA MET A 103 -18.11 7.29 17.05
C MET A 103 -18.56 8.02 18.31
N ASN A 104 -18.39 7.40 19.49
CA ASN A 104 -18.58 8.08 20.78
C ASN A 104 -17.40 9.03 21.05
N ILE A 105 -17.67 10.32 21.26
CA ILE A 105 -16.61 11.32 21.37
C ILE A 105 -15.78 11.22 22.66
N ASN A 106 -16.27 10.49 23.68
CA ASN A 106 -15.59 10.42 24.98
C ASN A 106 -14.49 9.36 25.02
N ASN A 107 -14.63 8.28 24.25
CA ASN A 107 -13.72 7.13 24.25
C ASN A 107 -13.33 6.66 22.83
N TYR A 108 -13.81 7.34 21.79
CA TYR A 108 -13.61 7.00 20.37
C TYR A 108 -14.10 5.61 19.96
N GLU A 109 -14.96 4.97 20.77
CA GLU A 109 -15.58 3.69 20.41
C GLU A 109 -16.50 3.87 19.21
N VAL A 110 -16.31 3.02 18.19
CA VAL A 110 -17.04 3.07 16.92
C VAL A 110 -18.04 1.93 16.85
N THR A 111 -19.29 2.27 16.49
CA THR A 111 -20.28 1.27 16.05
C THR A 111 -20.48 1.41 14.56
N ASN A 112 -20.24 0.32 13.83
CA ASN A 112 -20.51 0.27 12.40
C ASN A 112 -21.99 0.01 12.10
N LEU A 113 -22.55 0.76 11.16
CA LEU A 113 -23.89 0.56 10.61
C LEU A 113 -23.79 0.35 9.09
N SER A 114 -23.53 -0.90 8.70
CA SER A 114 -23.34 -1.29 7.30
C SER A 114 -24.63 -1.48 6.50
N ASP A 115 -25.81 -1.36 7.11
CA ASP A 115 -27.10 -1.61 6.43
C ASP A 115 -27.28 -0.80 5.15
N TYR A 116 -26.90 0.50 5.19
CA TYR A 116 -26.99 1.35 4.01
C TYR A 116 -26.02 0.89 2.93
N TYR A 117 -24.78 0.53 3.29
CA TYR A 117 -23.78 -0.03 2.37
C TYR A 117 -24.26 -1.34 1.72
N ASN A 118 -24.74 -2.29 2.52
CA ASN A 118 -25.14 -3.63 2.08
C ASN A 118 -26.44 -3.66 1.26
N THR A 119 -27.27 -2.64 1.38
CA THR A 119 -28.54 -2.58 0.64
C THR A 119 -28.27 -2.38 -0.86
N PHE A 120 -28.74 -3.32 -1.67
CA PHE A 120 -28.72 -3.22 -3.13
C PHE A 120 -29.95 -2.43 -3.63
N ILE A 121 -29.71 -1.22 -4.14
CA ILE A 121 -30.73 -0.39 -4.80
C ILE A 121 -30.17 0.12 -6.13
N SER A 122 -31.07 0.40 -7.07
CA SER A 122 -30.72 0.96 -8.40
C SER A 122 -30.44 2.46 -8.37
N GLU A 123 -30.88 3.12 -7.31
CA GLU A 123 -30.81 4.55 -7.11
C GLU A 123 -29.42 5.03 -6.66
N ASP A 124 -29.15 6.32 -6.87
CA ASP A 124 -27.91 6.97 -6.43
C ASP A 124 -27.84 7.05 -4.89
N LYS A 125 -26.93 6.27 -4.31
CA LYS A 125 -26.69 6.18 -2.86
C LYS A 125 -25.80 7.28 -2.31
N THR A 126 -25.27 8.19 -3.15
CA THR A 126 -24.42 9.28 -2.70
C THR A 126 -25.13 10.07 -1.61
N VAL A 127 -24.48 10.25 -0.47
CA VAL A 127 -24.93 11.16 0.58
C VAL A 127 -24.36 12.54 0.26
N TYR A 128 -25.23 13.55 0.23
CA TYR A 128 -24.89 14.92 -0.15
C TYR A 128 -24.81 15.88 1.05
N ASP A 129 -25.52 15.56 2.13
CA ASP A 129 -25.53 16.34 3.36
C ASP A 129 -26.02 15.51 4.55
N ILE A 130 -25.59 15.89 5.76
CA ILE A 130 -26.08 15.34 7.02
C ILE A 130 -26.71 16.46 7.84
N TYR A 131 -27.96 16.27 8.23
CA TYR A 131 -28.65 17.14 9.18
C TYR A 131 -28.93 16.39 10.49
N THR A 132 -28.54 16.95 11.64
CA THR A 132 -28.79 16.33 12.95
C THR A 132 -29.93 17.03 13.69
N TYR A 133 -30.83 16.25 14.29
CA TYR A 133 -31.95 16.76 15.08
C TYR A 133 -32.36 15.76 16.16
N GLY A 134 -32.26 16.16 17.43
CA GLY A 134 -32.45 15.24 18.56
C GLY A 134 -31.50 14.06 18.45
N ASN A 135 -32.02 12.84 18.62
CA ASN A 135 -31.24 11.60 18.51
C ASN A 135 -31.07 11.09 17.07
N TYR A 136 -31.51 11.85 16.07
CA TYR A 136 -31.51 11.42 14.68
C TYR A 136 -30.51 12.20 13.83
N ALA A 137 -30.07 11.55 12.77
CA ALA A 137 -29.40 12.18 11.63
C ALA A 137 -30.20 11.88 10.36
N TYR A 138 -30.29 12.86 9.47
CA TYR A 138 -31.03 12.81 8.22
C TYR A 138 -29.99 12.96 7.10
N LEU A 139 -29.78 11.89 6.35
CA LEU A 139 -28.85 11.83 5.23
C LEU A 139 -29.61 12.21 3.96
N SER A 140 -29.24 13.31 3.33
CA SER A 140 -29.77 13.71 2.03
C SER A 140 -29.07 12.92 0.92
N THR A 141 -29.84 12.29 0.02
CA THR A 141 -29.35 11.30 -0.95
C THR A 141 -29.88 11.55 -2.36
N GLY A 142 -29.41 10.78 -3.34
CA GLY A 142 -29.83 10.87 -4.74
C GLY A 142 -31.30 10.54 -5.02
N PHE A 143 -31.99 9.91 -4.06
CA PHE A 143 -33.40 9.52 -4.21
C PHE A 143 -34.32 10.07 -3.12
N GLY A 144 -33.79 10.71 -2.08
CA GLY A 144 -34.59 11.19 -0.96
C GLY A 144 -33.77 11.40 0.31
N ILE A 145 -34.35 11.03 1.45
CA ILE A 145 -33.73 11.21 2.78
C ILE A 145 -33.70 9.89 3.53
N VAL A 146 -32.55 9.49 4.05
CA VAL A 146 -32.40 8.36 4.97
C VAL A 146 -32.31 8.88 6.40
N LYS A 147 -33.23 8.46 7.27
CA LYS A 147 -33.27 8.84 8.68
C LYS A 147 -32.62 7.75 9.53
N LEU A 148 -31.52 8.12 10.16
CA LEU A 148 -30.74 7.32 11.10
C LEU A 148 -31.11 7.67 12.54
N ASN A 149 -31.33 6.67 13.39
CA ASN A 149 -31.31 6.83 14.84
C ASN A 149 -29.89 6.62 15.36
N VAL A 150 -29.22 7.71 15.69
CA VAL A 150 -27.81 7.73 16.11
C VAL A 150 -27.63 7.06 17.48
N SER A 151 -28.63 7.13 18.35
CA SER A 151 -28.55 6.51 19.68
C SER A 151 -28.66 4.99 19.61
N LYS A 152 -29.54 4.47 18.75
CA LYS A 152 -29.77 3.03 18.59
C LYS A 152 -28.89 2.37 17.52
N ALA A 153 -28.16 3.17 16.75
CA ALA A 153 -27.37 2.69 15.60
C ALA A 153 -28.22 1.87 14.62
N GLU A 154 -29.34 2.44 14.15
CA GLU A 154 -30.24 1.79 13.19
C GLU A 154 -30.77 2.79 12.16
N ILE A 155 -31.00 2.33 10.93
CA ILE A 155 -31.79 3.10 9.95
C ILE A 155 -33.25 3.03 10.36
N SER A 156 -33.81 4.14 10.83
CA SER A 156 -35.21 4.19 11.29
C SER A 156 -36.19 4.24 10.14
N ASN A 157 -35.93 5.07 9.13
CA ASN A 157 -36.82 5.26 7.99
C ASN A 157 -36.04 5.72 6.75
N THR A 158 -36.62 5.47 5.58
CA THR A 158 -36.15 6.01 4.31
C THR A 158 -37.32 6.71 3.62
N TYR A 159 -37.20 8.02 3.43
CA TYR A 159 -38.18 8.84 2.73
C TYR A 159 -37.77 8.94 1.25
N ASN A 160 -38.25 8.00 0.44
CA ASN A 160 -37.97 8.00 -1.00
C ASN A 160 -38.85 9.03 -1.70
N LEU A 161 -38.25 10.15 -2.12
CA LEU A 161 -38.93 11.22 -2.84
C LEU A 161 -38.84 11.02 -4.37
N GLY A 162 -38.05 10.06 -4.84
CA GLY A 162 -37.81 9.80 -6.26
C GLY A 162 -36.99 10.88 -6.95
N PHE A 163 -36.29 11.72 -6.18
CA PHE A 163 -35.39 12.74 -6.70
C PHE A 163 -34.27 13.06 -5.71
N LYS A 164 -33.17 13.62 -6.23
CA LYS A 164 -32.02 14.04 -5.44
C LYS A 164 -32.37 15.15 -4.47
N VAL A 165 -32.08 14.92 -3.19
CA VAL A 165 -32.11 15.93 -2.12
C VAL A 165 -30.67 16.35 -1.86
N ASP A 166 -30.37 17.64 -2.03
CA ASP A 166 -29.04 18.21 -1.76
C ASP A 166 -28.82 18.44 -0.26
N TRP A 167 -29.85 18.89 0.46
CA TRP A 167 -29.83 19.00 1.93
C TRP A 167 -31.24 19.00 2.54
N SER A 168 -31.32 18.81 3.85
CA SER A 168 -32.59 18.78 4.59
C SER A 168 -32.50 19.51 5.93
N GLU A 169 -33.64 19.91 6.47
CA GLU A 169 -33.71 20.46 7.83
C GLU A 169 -35.09 20.23 8.47
N ILE A 170 -35.15 20.40 9.78
CA ILE A 170 -36.41 20.48 10.53
C ILE A 170 -36.55 21.88 11.08
N ASN A 171 -37.71 22.50 10.83
CA ASN A 171 -38.07 23.79 11.40
C ASN A 171 -39.50 23.72 11.92
N GLY A 172 -39.66 23.93 13.23
CA GLY A 172 -40.93 23.74 13.93
C GLY A 172 -41.42 22.30 13.83
N ASN A 173 -42.64 22.12 13.32
CA ASN A 173 -43.27 20.80 13.15
C ASN A 173 -43.14 20.24 11.73
N LYS A 174 -42.27 20.81 10.89
CA LYS A 174 -42.09 20.40 9.50
C LYS A 174 -40.66 19.93 9.24
N ILE A 175 -40.54 18.99 8.30
CA ILE A 175 -39.28 18.64 7.65
C ILE A 175 -39.25 19.26 6.25
N TYR A 176 -38.05 19.64 5.80
CA TYR A 176 -37.80 20.23 4.50
C TYR A 176 -36.75 19.44 3.74
N ALA A 177 -36.98 19.26 2.44
CA ALA A 177 -36.05 18.65 1.50
C ALA A 177 -35.75 19.67 0.38
N TYR A 178 -34.48 20.00 0.19
CA TYR A 178 -34.05 20.98 -0.79
C TYR A 178 -33.34 20.27 -1.95
N SER A 179 -33.83 20.50 -3.16
CA SER A 179 -33.26 19.96 -4.40
C SER A 179 -32.97 21.11 -5.36
N GLN A 180 -31.75 21.21 -5.88
CA GLN A 180 -31.40 22.21 -6.89
C GLN A 180 -32.25 22.09 -8.16
N ILE A 181 -32.69 20.87 -8.47
CA ILE A 181 -33.48 20.57 -9.67
C ILE A 181 -34.98 20.67 -9.39
N ASN A 182 -35.45 20.14 -8.25
CA ASN A 182 -36.89 20.00 -7.98
C ASN A 182 -37.46 21.13 -7.11
N GLY A 183 -36.60 21.92 -6.46
CA GLY A 183 -36.98 22.98 -5.53
C GLY A 183 -37.10 22.49 -4.09
N LYS A 184 -37.85 23.25 -3.29
CA LYS A 184 -38.07 23.03 -1.86
C LYS A 184 -39.35 22.25 -1.61
N TYR A 185 -39.25 21.10 -0.95
CA TYR A 185 -40.38 20.28 -0.52
C TYR A 185 -40.52 20.27 1.01
N THR A 186 -41.74 20.08 1.51
CA THR A 186 -42.02 20.02 2.95
C THR A 186 -43.12 19.01 3.28
N ALA A 187 -43.06 18.46 4.49
CA ALA A 187 -44.10 17.63 5.09
C ALA A 187 -44.20 17.88 6.61
N LEU A 188 -45.37 17.66 7.21
CA LEU A 188 -45.52 17.73 8.67
C LEU A 188 -44.87 16.50 9.31
N LEU A 189 -44.15 16.69 10.41
CA LEU A 189 -43.53 15.59 11.17
C LEU A 189 -44.56 14.62 11.78
N SER A 190 -45.81 15.06 11.94
CA SER A 190 -46.93 14.24 12.39
C SER A 190 -47.54 13.38 11.28
N ASP A 191 -47.23 13.64 10.01
CA ASP A 191 -47.73 12.86 8.88
C ASP A 191 -46.94 11.56 8.71
N ASN A 192 -47.52 10.62 7.93
CA ASN A 192 -46.77 9.47 7.45
C ASN A 192 -45.74 9.89 6.38
N LEU A 193 -44.53 10.23 6.81
CA LEU A 193 -43.46 10.71 5.94
C LEU A 193 -42.97 9.66 4.91
N LEU A 194 -43.34 8.39 5.05
CA LEU A 194 -43.08 7.34 4.05
C LEU A 194 -43.99 7.46 2.81
N ASP A 195 -45.15 8.11 2.95
CA ASP A 195 -46.05 8.40 1.84
C ASP A 195 -45.56 9.67 1.12
N LYS A 196 -45.02 9.50 -0.09
CA LYS A 196 -44.54 10.59 -0.93
C LYS A 196 -45.61 11.67 -1.18
N ASN A 197 -46.90 11.32 -1.15
CA ASN A 197 -47.99 12.30 -1.34
C ASN A 197 -48.15 13.28 -0.16
N LYS A 198 -47.47 13.04 0.97
CA LYS A 198 -47.41 13.98 2.10
C LYS A 198 -46.36 15.07 1.92
N TRP A 199 -45.48 14.92 0.93
CA TRP A 199 -44.45 15.89 0.60
C TRP A 199 -44.96 16.85 -0.48
N ASN A 200 -45.06 18.13 -0.13
CA ASN A 200 -45.57 19.16 -1.02
C ASN A 200 -44.46 20.14 -1.39
N LYS A 201 -44.41 20.56 -2.67
CA LYS A 201 -43.51 21.63 -3.10
C LYS A 201 -43.97 22.95 -2.44
N GLU A 202 -43.09 23.57 -1.67
CA GLU A 202 -43.33 24.86 -0.99
C GLU A 202 -42.71 26.03 -1.77
N GLY A 203 -41.66 25.78 -2.56
CA GLY A 203 -41.01 26.84 -3.33
C GLY A 203 -39.82 26.35 -4.17
N GLU A 204 -39.02 27.30 -4.62
CA GLU A 204 -37.77 27.05 -5.35
C GLU A 204 -36.61 26.69 -4.42
N TYR A 205 -35.51 26.23 -5.00
CA TYR A 205 -34.31 25.85 -4.24
C TYR A 205 -33.80 27.01 -3.37
N SER A 206 -33.35 26.67 -2.16
CA SER A 206 -32.63 27.57 -1.27
C SER A 206 -31.34 26.90 -0.85
N ALA A 207 -30.22 27.62 -0.94
CA ALA A 207 -28.93 27.10 -0.52
C ALA A 207 -28.85 26.97 1.01
N LYS A 208 -28.17 25.93 1.50
CA LYS A 208 -27.91 25.75 2.93
C LYS A 208 -27.08 26.91 3.46
N VAL A 209 -27.56 27.57 4.51
CA VAL A 209 -26.78 28.57 5.24
C VAL A 209 -25.67 27.83 5.99
N LYS A 210 -24.42 28.05 5.57
CA LYS A 210 -23.27 27.41 6.22
C LYS A 210 -22.95 28.15 7.52
N GLU A 211 -22.72 27.39 8.59
CA GLU A 211 -22.15 27.92 9.83
C GLU A 211 -20.79 28.57 9.55
N ASP A 212 -20.56 29.74 10.16
CA ASP A 212 -19.24 30.38 10.09
C ASP A 212 -18.25 29.61 10.95
N LYS A 213 -17.40 28.82 10.28
CA LYS A 213 -16.31 28.05 10.89
C LYS A 213 -14.94 28.70 10.65
N SER A 214 -14.87 30.01 10.39
CA SER A 214 -13.62 30.69 10.02
C SER A 214 -12.54 30.58 11.09
N GLU A 215 -12.89 30.74 12.37
CA GLU A 215 -11.95 30.57 13.48
C GLU A 215 -11.41 29.14 13.58
N LEU A 216 -12.29 28.14 13.38
CA LEU A 216 -11.89 26.74 13.38
C LEU A 216 -10.99 26.40 12.19
N LYS A 217 -11.29 26.93 11.00
CA LYS A 217 -10.43 26.78 9.81
C LYS A 217 -9.05 27.39 10.04
N GLN A 218 -8.99 28.57 10.66
CA GLN A 218 -7.73 29.20 11.01
C GLN A 218 -6.94 28.35 12.01
N LEU A 219 -7.58 27.87 13.08
CA LEU A 219 -6.96 26.94 14.03
C LEU A 219 -6.44 25.67 13.32
N VAL A 220 -7.28 25.03 12.50
CA VAL A 220 -6.94 23.78 11.83
C VAL A 220 -5.77 23.95 10.87
N SER A 221 -5.67 25.10 10.19
CA SER A 221 -4.55 25.40 9.28
C SER A 221 -3.17 25.45 9.93
N THR A 222 -3.08 25.55 11.26
CA THR A 222 -1.81 25.53 12.00
C THR A 222 -1.44 24.15 12.55
N LEU A 223 -2.35 23.17 12.45
CA LEU A 223 -2.14 21.83 12.99
C LEU A 223 -1.29 20.99 12.03
N ASN A 224 -0.53 20.06 12.61
CA ASN A 224 0.24 19.08 11.86
C ASN A 224 -0.08 17.67 12.37
N PRO A 225 -1.14 17.03 11.86
CA PRO A 225 -1.46 15.64 12.18
C PRO A 225 -0.42 14.63 11.66
N GLY A 226 0.53 15.07 10.82
CA GLY A 226 1.48 14.20 10.14
C GLY A 226 0.87 13.53 8.91
N GLY A 227 1.46 12.41 8.50
CA GLY A 227 1.04 11.65 7.32
C GLY A 227 1.57 12.17 5.98
N PRO A 228 1.33 11.44 4.89
CA PRO A 228 1.61 11.88 3.52
C PRO A 228 0.71 13.06 3.13
N LYS A 229 1.08 13.77 2.07
CA LYS A 229 0.23 14.78 1.39
C LYS A 229 -0.91 14.15 0.59
N TYR A 230 -0.66 13.03 -0.07
CA TYR A 230 -1.63 12.33 -0.91
C TYR A 230 -1.68 10.84 -0.58
N ASN A 231 -2.88 10.25 -0.64
CA ASN A 231 -3.14 8.82 -0.45
C ASN A 231 -2.88 8.00 -1.74
N TYR A 232 -1.84 8.33 -2.51
CA TYR A 232 -1.50 7.65 -3.76
C TYR A 232 -0.09 7.04 -3.67
N PHE A 233 0.00 5.73 -3.86
CA PHE A 233 1.23 4.94 -3.63
C PHE A 233 1.47 3.95 -4.76
N GLY A 234 1.30 4.44 -6.00
CA GLY A 234 1.47 3.67 -7.23
C GLY A 234 2.90 3.18 -7.46
N CYS A 235 3.90 3.92 -6.96
CA CYS A 235 5.29 3.51 -6.99
C CYS A 235 5.97 3.80 -5.66
N MET A 236 6.61 2.76 -5.12
CA MET A 236 7.36 2.83 -3.88
C MET A 236 8.76 2.24 -4.06
N ARG A 237 9.75 2.86 -3.41
CA ARG A 237 11.11 2.34 -3.28
C ARG A 237 11.54 2.45 -1.83
N PHE A 238 11.88 1.32 -1.22
CA PHE A 238 12.52 1.32 0.09
C PHE A 238 14.04 1.19 -0.09
N THR A 239 14.78 2.23 0.22
CA THR A 239 16.25 2.27 0.12
C THR A 239 16.80 3.29 1.10
N ASN A 240 18.06 3.13 1.53
CA ASN A 240 18.69 4.06 2.48
C ASN A 240 17.87 4.29 3.77
N ASN A 241 17.19 3.23 4.24
CA ASN A 241 16.26 3.23 5.38
C ASN A 241 15.13 4.29 5.27
N GLN A 242 14.66 4.51 4.04
CA GLN A 242 13.62 5.48 3.69
C GLN A 242 12.67 4.87 2.66
N LEU A 243 11.39 5.20 2.79
CA LEU A 243 10.39 4.85 1.80
C LEU A 243 10.12 6.07 0.92
N TYR A 244 10.53 6.02 -0.34
CA TYR A 244 10.26 7.05 -1.34
C TYR A 244 9.01 6.65 -2.12
N THR A 245 8.09 7.59 -2.32
CA THR A 245 6.79 7.30 -2.93
C THR A 245 6.35 8.37 -3.94
N CYS A 246 5.69 7.92 -5.01
CA CYS A 246 4.84 8.71 -5.89
C CYS A 246 3.62 7.84 -6.28
N GLY A 247 2.59 8.42 -6.90
CA GLY A 247 1.35 7.68 -7.11
C GLY A 247 0.47 8.17 -8.25
N GLY A 248 1.06 8.88 -9.21
CA GLY A 248 0.42 9.13 -10.49
C GLY A 248 0.18 7.84 -11.28
N GLY A 249 -0.50 7.96 -12.41
CA GLY A 249 -0.65 6.86 -13.35
C GLY A 249 -0.97 7.37 -14.74
N PHE A 250 -0.14 7.03 -15.71
CA PHE A 250 -0.35 7.40 -17.10
C PHE A 250 -0.08 6.21 -18.02
N SER A 251 -1.13 5.67 -18.62
CA SER A 251 -1.04 4.69 -19.71
C SER A 251 -2.39 4.59 -20.44
N TYR A 252 -2.99 3.39 -20.50
CA TYR A 252 -4.38 3.17 -20.93
C TYR A 252 -5.40 3.92 -20.05
N MET A 253 -5.05 4.21 -18.79
CA MET A 253 -5.83 5.08 -17.90
C MET A 253 -4.99 6.30 -17.51
N GLU A 254 -5.56 7.49 -17.65
CA GLU A 254 -5.00 8.74 -17.14
C GLU A 254 -5.66 9.05 -15.80
N PHE A 255 -4.90 9.05 -14.70
CA PHE A 255 -5.47 9.37 -13.39
C PHE A 255 -5.59 10.89 -13.16
N SER A 256 -4.80 11.70 -13.87
CA SER A 256 -4.70 13.16 -13.67
C SER A 256 -4.42 13.53 -12.21
N ARG A 257 -3.67 12.68 -11.49
CA ARG A 257 -3.30 12.92 -10.09
C ARG A 257 -2.18 13.98 -10.04
N PRO A 258 -2.17 14.90 -9.07
CA PRO A 258 -1.04 15.80 -8.86
C PRO A 258 0.28 15.04 -8.74
N GLY A 259 1.32 15.56 -9.40
CA GLY A 259 2.67 15.01 -9.26
C GLY A 259 3.14 15.16 -7.82
N CYS A 260 3.88 14.17 -7.30
CA CYS A 260 4.41 14.23 -5.95
C CYS A 260 5.61 13.31 -5.76
N VAL A 261 6.50 13.69 -4.84
CA VAL A 261 7.45 12.80 -4.19
C VAL A 261 7.28 12.99 -2.68
N GLN A 262 6.97 11.90 -1.99
CA GLN A 262 6.73 11.89 -0.55
C GLN A 262 7.63 10.82 0.08
N VAL A 263 8.45 11.23 1.04
CA VAL A 263 9.49 10.37 1.63
C VAL A 263 9.17 10.15 3.10
N PHE A 264 9.03 8.88 3.49
CA PHE A 264 8.83 8.50 4.89
C PHE A 264 10.16 8.05 5.50
N ARG A 265 10.54 8.69 6.61
CA ARG A 265 11.78 8.46 7.34
C ARG A 265 11.58 8.73 8.83
N ASN A 266 11.98 7.79 9.68
CA ASN A 266 11.95 7.95 11.15
C ASN A 266 10.57 8.43 11.65
N ASP A 267 9.50 7.79 11.21
CA ASP A 267 8.11 8.15 11.57
C ASP A 267 7.64 9.55 11.12
N ALA A 268 8.39 10.21 10.24
CA ALA A 268 8.03 11.51 9.68
C ALA A 268 7.95 11.45 8.14
N TRP A 269 7.07 12.29 7.58
CA TRP A 269 6.94 12.50 6.15
C TRP A 269 7.63 13.78 5.72
N GLN A 270 8.46 13.70 4.69
CA GLN A 270 8.98 14.84 3.94
C GLN A 270 8.28 14.89 2.59
N ILE A 271 7.64 16.02 2.29
CA ILE A 271 7.04 16.27 0.99
C ILE A 271 8.02 17.11 0.18
N TYR A 272 8.42 16.62 -0.99
CA TYR A 272 9.30 17.37 -1.88
C TYR A 272 8.55 18.54 -2.50
N GLU A 273 9.29 19.50 -3.04
CA GLU A 273 8.70 20.64 -3.73
C GLU A 273 7.75 20.20 -4.85
N ASP A 274 6.49 20.65 -4.81
CA ASP A 274 5.44 20.18 -5.72
C ASP A 274 4.64 21.28 -6.44
N ASN A 275 4.97 22.56 -6.22
CA ASN A 275 4.42 23.69 -6.97
C ASN A 275 5.06 23.87 -8.36
N LEU A 276 5.37 22.76 -9.02
CA LEU A 276 6.21 22.74 -10.21
C LEU A 276 5.50 23.21 -11.46
N SER A 277 4.17 23.07 -11.54
CA SER A 277 3.42 23.54 -12.71
C SER A 277 3.64 25.02 -13.00
N THR A 278 3.74 25.85 -11.95
CA THR A 278 4.03 27.28 -12.08
C THR A 278 5.48 27.55 -12.46
N LYS A 279 6.43 26.72 -12.01
CA LYS A 279 7.86 26.87 -12.32
C LYS A 279 8.20 26.44 -13.74
N THR A 280 7.56 25.39 -14.24
CA THR A 280 7.85 24.80 -15.56
C THR A 280 6.96 25.33 -16.68
N GLY A 281 5.76 25.82 -16.36
CA GLY A 281 4.80 26.37 -17.31
C GLY A 281 3.87 25.33 -17.97
N TYR A 282 3.87 24.09 -17.49
CA TYR A 282 2.99 22.99 -17.93
C TYR A 282 2.64 22.11 -16.72
N ARG A 283 1.75 21.12 -16.86
CA ARG A 283 1.21 20.41 -15.71
C ARG A 283 2.28 19.55 -15.02
N TYR A 284 2.25 19.48 -13.70
CA TYR A 284 2.96 18.49 -12.89
C TYR A 284 1.95 17.46 -12.37
N ILE A 285 1.72 16.42 -13.17
CA ILE A 285 0.70 15.41 -12.92
C ILE A 285 1.20 14.04 -13.35
N ASP A 286 0.55 13.00 -12.82
CA ASP A 286 0.76 11.61 -13.19
C ASP A 286 2.23 11.18 -13.16
N THR A 287 2.97 11.58 -12.12
CA THR A 287 4.28 11.03 -11.80
C THR A 287 4.12 9.63 -11.21
N ASP A 288 4.46 8.61 -11.97
CA ASP A 288 4.17 7.21 -11.67
C ASP A 288 5.43 6.36 -11.42
N ASN A 289 6.62 6.93 -11.60
CA ASN A 289 7.89 6.24 -11.36
C ASN A 289 8.89 7.13 -10.64
N LEU A 290 9.74 6.53 -9.82
CA LEU A 290 10.88 7.19 -9.20
C LEU A 290 12.03 6.20 -8.99
N ASP A 291 13.24 6.72 -8.93
CA ASP A 291 14.38 6.00 -8.36
C ASP A 291 15.36 6.96 -7.69
N VAL A 292 16.16 6.41 -6.79
CA VAL A 292 17.11 7.15 -5.95
C VAL A 292 18.52 6.82 -6.41
N ASP A 293 19.37 7.83 -6.53
CA ASP A 293 20.76 7.65 -6.91
C ASP A 293 21.47 6.74 -5.89
N PRO A 294 22.05 5.59 -6.31
CA PRO A 294 22.73 4.68 -5.40
C PRO A 294 24.02 5.28 -4.81
N LEU A 295 24.53 6.38 -5.37
CA LEU A 295 25.72 7.09 -4.91
C LEU A 295 25.38 8.30 -4.04
N ASP A 296 24.14 8.81 -4.10
CA ASP A 296 23.64 9.90 -3.25
C ASP A 296 22.15 9.72 -2.93
N SER A 297 21.84 9.29 -1.70
CA SER A 297 20.47 9.10 -1.22
C SER A 297 19.56 10.35 -1.27
N LYS A 298 20.14 11.55 -1.45
CA LYS A 298 19.38 12.81 -1.56
C LYS A 298 19.05 13.18 -3.00
N HIS A 299 19.67 12.52 -3.97
CA HIS A 299 19.49 12.76 -5.38
C HIS A 299 18.42 11.79 -5.91
N VAL A 300 17.29 12.35 -6.35
CA VAL A 300 16.09 11.56 -6.70
C VAL A 300 15.56 12.03 -8.04
N PHE A 301 15.22 11.08 -8.90
CA PHE A 301 14.49 11.32 -10.13
C PHE A 301 13.08 10.75 -10.02
N VAL A 302 12.11 11.50 -10.52
CA VAL A 302 10.71 11.08 -10.65
C VAL A 302 10.25 11.36 -12.08
N SER A 303 9.44 10.48 -12.64
CA SER A 303 8.91 10.61 -14.00
C SER A 303 7.46 10.16 -14.10
N GLY A 304 6.89 10.39 -15.28
CA GLY A 304 5.58 9.89 -15.66
C GLY A 304 5.14 10.57 -16.93
N ARG A 305 3.94 11.15 -16.94
CA ARG A 305 3.36 11.80 -18.13
C ARG A 305 4.18 13.00 -18.65
N THR A 306 4.70 13.84 -17.75
CA THR A 306 5.19 15.19 -18.07
C THR A 306 6.72 15.31 -17.99
N GLY A 307 7.40 14.29 -18.51
CA GLY A 307 8.86 14.20 -18.53
C GLY A 307 9.43 13.67 -17.23
N ILE A 308 10.64 14.13 -16.93
CA ILE A 308 11.44 13.65 -15.79
C ILE A 308 11.82 14.85 -14.92
N TYR A 309 11.65 14.76 -13.62
CA TYR A 309 11.99 15.80 -12.65
C TYR A 309 13.12 15.31 -11.74
N GLU A 310 14.16 16.13 -11.61
CA GLU A 310 15.33 15.90 -10.78
C GLU A 310 15.23 16.72 -9.49
N PHE A 311 15.52 16.06 -8.37
CA PHE A 311 15.51 16.66 -7.05
C PHE A 311 16.82 16.39 -6.32
N GLN A 312 17.25 17.37 -5.53
CA GLN A 312 18.31 17.22 -4.55
C GLN A 312 17.78 17.62 -3.18
N ASP A 313 17.78 16.68 -2.23
CA ASP A 313 17.35 16.90 -0.84
C ASP A 313 15.93 17.50 -0.74
N GLY A 314 15.05 17.07 -1.64
CA GLY A 314 13.67 17.54 -1.74
C GLY A 314 13.47 18.86 -2.49
N ILE A 315 14.55 19.49 -2.96
CA ILE A 315 14.50 20.71 -3.76
C ILE A 315 14.54 20.35 -5.24
N PHE A 316 13.59 20.89 -5.99
CA PHE A 316 13.55 20.74 -7.45
C PHE A 316 14.75 21.41 -8.11
N LEU A 317 15.48 20.65 -8.94
CA LEU A 317 16.62 21.14 -9.69
C LEU A 317 16.25 21.45 -11.13
N LYS A 318 15.68 20.46 -11.83
CA LYS A 318 15.46 20.54 -13.27
C LYS A 318 14.36 19.59 -13.71
N ASN A 319 13.61 20.00 -14.72
CA ASN A 319 12.77 19.09 -15.49
C ASN A 319 13.38 18.84 -16.86
N TYR A 320 13.36 17.59 -17.30
CA TYR A 320 13.83 17.12 -18.59
C TYR A 320 12.65 16.76 -19.49
N THR A 321 12.60 17.42 -20.66
CA THR A 321 11.63 17.15 -21.73
C THR A 321 12.33 17.00 -23.07
N ASN A 322 11.57 17.06 -24.17
CA ASN A 322 12.08 16.86 -25.51
C ASN A 322 13.01 17.99 -26.01
N ASP A 323 13.09 19.12 -25.31
CA ASP A 323 13.88 20.29 -25.70
C ASP A 323 15.27 20.40 -25.04
N ASN A 324 15.56 19.58 -24.02
CA ASN A 324 16.76 19.72 -23.20
C ASN A 324 17.47 18.39 -22.93
N THR A 325 17.22 17.40 -23.77
CA THR A 325 17.76 16.02 -23.69
C THR A 325 18.44 15.57 -24.99
N ASN A 326 18.89 16.52 -25.82
CA ASN A 326 19.56 16.22 -27.10
C ASN A 326 18.74 15.28 -28.02
N ASN A 327 17.41 15.48 -28.07
CA ASN A 327 16.43 14.67 -28.80
C ASN A 327 16.28 13.20 -28.34
N VAL A 328 16.82 12.85 -27.16
CA VAL A 328 16.64 11.50 -26.58
C VAL A 328 15.23 11.32 -26.05
N LEU A 329 14.69 12.28 -25.31
CA LEU A 329 13.25 12.31 -25.01
C LEU A 329 12.50 13.00 -26.14
N GLN A 330 11.31 12.50 -26.42
CA GLN A 330 10.42 13.01 -27.45
C GLN A 330 8.99 13.09 -26.92
N THR A 331 8.25 14.04 -27.48
CA THR A 331 6.80 14.14 -27.27
C THR A 331 6.11 12.92 -27.86
N ALA A 332 5.06 12.44 -27.20
CA ALA A 332 4.25 11.33 -27.65
C ALA A 332 3.76 11.53 -29.10
N SER A 333 3.83 10.47 -29.91
CA SER A 333 3.44 10.46 -31.33
C SER A 333 1.95 10.72 -31.57
N THR A 334 1.14 10.65 -30.52
CA THR A 334 -0.33 10.79 -30.53
C THR A 334 -0.81 12.23 -30.29
N VAL A 335 0.10 13.18 -30.02
CA VAL A 335 -0.23 14.58 -29.79
C VAL A 335 0.60 15.51 -30.68
N GLY A 336 0.26 16.81 -30.68
CA GLY A 336 1.05 17.80 -31.40
C GLY A 336 2.49 17.88 -30.91
N ASN A 337 3.43 18.09 -31.83
CA ASN A 337 4.86 18.23 -31.53
C ASN A 337 5.12 19.25 -30.42
N ASN A 338 6.14 18.99 -29.59
CA ASN A 338 6.57 19.84 -28.47
C ASN A 338 5.53 20.01 -27.34
N ASN A 339 4.49 19.17 -27.28
CA ASN A 339 3.58 19.16 -26.15
C ASN A 339 4.24 18.53 -24.91
N LYS A 340 4.72 19.38 -24.00
CA LYS A 340 5.44 18.96 -22.78
C LYS A 340 4.55 18.26 -21.74
N ASP A 341 3.23 18.37 -21.88
CA ASP A 341 2.28 17.57 -21.09
C ASP A 341 2.28 16.09 -21.49
N TYR A 342 3.03 15.68 -22.51
CA TYR A 342 3.08 14.31 -23.01
C TYR A 342 4.50 13.93 -23.47
N VAL A 343 5.48 14.10 -22.59
CA VAL A 343 6.80 13.48 -22.73
C VAL A 343 6.83 12.31 -21.76
N ILE A 344 6.28 11.19 -22.21
CA ILE A 344 5.88 10.12 -21.32
C ILE A 344 7.08 9.23 -21.00
N VAL A 345 7.41 9.11 -19.72
CA VAL A 345 8.49 8.27 -19.21
C VAL A 345 7.94 7.44 -18.04
N ASN A 346 7.42 6.25 -18.34
CA ASN A 346 6.76 5.36 -17.36
C ASN A 346 7.71 4.34 -16.72
N ALA A 347 9.02 4.53 -16.84
CA ALA A 347 9.98 3.70 -16.12
C ALA A 347 11.30 4.43 -15.93
N LEU A 348 11.83 4.32 -14.70
CA LEU A 348 13.16 4.77 -14.32
C LEU A 348 13.85 3.74 -13.43
N LYS A 349 15.15 3.55 -13.64
CA LYS A 349 15.98 2.70 -12.79
C LYS A 349 17.45 3.15 -12.84
N TYR A 350 18.02 3.48 -11.69
CA TYR A 350 19.46 3.58 -11.57
C TYR A 350 20.11 2.20 -11.65
N ASP A 351 21.16 2.10 -12.46
CA ASP A 351 22.07 0.96 -12.40
C ASP A 351 23.09 1.12 -11.25
N LYS A 352 23.76 0.03 -10.83
CA LYS A 352 24.79 0.15 -9.76
C LYS A 352 26.05 0.91 -10.18
N LYS A 353 26.15 1.43 -11.41
CA LYS A 353 27.24 2.32 -11.87
C LYS A 353 26.86 3.81 -11.77
N GLY A 354 25.61 4.12 -11.42
CA GLY A 354 25.09 5.48 -11.30
C GLY A 354 24.52 6.04 -12.60
N ASN A 355 24.23 5.22 -13.61
CA ASN A 355 23.46 5.69 -14.77
C ASN A 355 21.98 5.48 -14.52
N LEU A 356 21.17 6.49 -14.82
CA LEU A 356 19.72 6.42 -14.76
C LEU A 356 19.20 5.92 -16.11
N TRP A 357 18.66 4.71 -16.12
CA TRP A 357 17.96 4.14 -17.27
C TRP A 357 16.49 4.52 -17.24
N GLY A 358 15.89 4.70 -18.41
CA GLY A 358 14.46 4.92 -18.52
C GLY A 358 13.91 4.59 -19.90
N PHE A 359 12.59 4.58 -20.00
CA PHE A 359 11.88 4.29 -21.25
C PHE A 359 10.92 5.42 -21.58
N ASN A 360 11.08 6.03 -22.75
CA ASN A 360 10.18 7.06 -23.26
C ASN A 360 9.06 6.40 -24.07
N SER A 361 7.91 6.20 -23.43
CA SER A 361 6.73 5.55 -24.01
C SER A 361 6.04 6.43 -25.06
N ILE A 362 5.39 5.80 -26.05
CA ILE A 362 4.68 6.46 -27.15
C ILE A 362 5.57 7.46 -27.95
N SER A 363 6.90 7.36 -27.86
CA SER A 363 7.83 8.20 -28.63
C SER A 363 7.83 7.80 -30.12
N PRO A 364 7.97 8.76 -31.06
CA PRO A 364 7.96 8.43 -32.47
C PRO A 364 9.24 7.78 -32.99
N SER A 365 10.38 7.91 -32.30
CA SER A 365 11.65 7.39 -32.81
C SER A 365 12.70 7.01 -31.75
N THR A 366 12.47 7.31 -30.48
CA THR A 366 13.34 6.87 -29.37
C THR A 366 12.55 5.96 -28.43
N SER A 367 13.23 5.30 -27.50
CA SER A 367 12.56 4.42 -26.54
C SER A 367 13.38 4.28 -25.26
N LEU A 368 14.21 3.24 -25.16
CA LEU A 368 15.13 3.05 -24.05
C LEU A 368 16.26 4.10 -24.12
N PHE A 369 16.59 4.69 -22.98
CA PHE A 369 17.68 5.66 -22.85
C PHE A 369 18.45 5.48 -21.55
N ALA A 370 19.63 6.10 -21.48
CA ALA A 370 20.39 6.29 -20.25
C ALA A 370 20.76 7.77 -20.10
N TYR A 371 20.58 8.30 -18.89
CA TYR A 371 21.25 9.50 -18.41
C TYR A 371 22.45 9.07 -17.59
N THR A 372 23.65 9.28 -18.13
CA THR A 372 24.87 8.73 -17.55
C THR A 372 25.30 9.49 -16.30
N LYS A 373 26.14 8.87 -15.47
CA LYS A 373 26.77 9.54 -14.32
C LYS A 373 27.55 10.81 -14.70
N ASP A 374 27.99 10.90 -15.95
CA ASP A 374 28.73 12.04 -16.52
C ASP A 374 27.76 13.11 -17.09
N LYS A 375 26.45 12.95 -16.83
CA LYS A 375 25.35 13.86 -17.20
C LYS A 375 25.05 13.93 -18.70
N GLU A 376 25.32 12.85 -19.43
CA GLU A 376 25.05 12.72 -20.86
C GLU A 376 23.79 11.91 -21.14
N TRP A 377 23.00 12.34 -22.12
CA TRP A 377 21.83 11.61 -22.61
C TRP A 377 22.22 10.69 -23.76
N VAL A 378 21.97 9.39 -23.61
CA VAL A 378 22.31 8.36 -24.60
C VAL A 378 21.05 7.57 -24.96
N SER A 379 20.73 7.50 -26.25
CA SER A 379 19.65 6.66 -26.76
C SER A 379 20.15 5.21 -26.94
N HIS A 380 19.36 4.26 -26.46
CA HIS A 380 19.55 2.81 -26.62
C HIS A 380 18.37 2.22 -27.39
N HIS A 381 17.81 2.99 -28.31
CA HIS A 381 16.66 2.60 -29.12
C HIS A 381 16.91 1.31 -29.92
N LYS A 382 15.87 0.47 -29.99
CA LYS A 382 15.81 -0.75 -30.81
C LYS A 382 14.45 -0.84 -31.49
N SER A 383 14.43 -1.48 -32.66
CA SER A 383 13.18 -1.79 -33.36
C SER A 383 12.23 -2.67 -32.53
N ASP A 384 12.77 -3.54 -31.66
CA ASP A 384 11.96 -4.39 -30.78
C ASP A 384 11.19 -3.61 -29.71
N PHE A 385 11.59 -2.36 -29.45
CA PHE A 385 10.95 -1.46 -28.49
C PHE A 385 9.88 -0.57 -29.13
N MET A 386 9.44 -0.93 -30.34
CA MET A 386 8.44 -0.21 -31.10
C MET A 386 7.15 -1.02 -31.24
N TYR A 387 6.02 -0.37 -30.94
CA TYR A 387 4.68 -0.88 -31.21
C TYR A 387 4.34 -0.77 -32.70
N SER A 388 4.72 0.36 -33.31
CA SER A 388 4.54 0.64 -34.74
C SER A 388 5.77 1.35 -35.30
N ALA A 389 5.79 1.62 -36.61
CA ALA A 389 6.89 2.32 -37.27
C ALA A 389 7.19 3.71 -36.68
N ASN A 390 6.26 4.32 -35.97
CA ASN A 390 6.35 5.67 -35.44
C ASN A 390 5.83 5.77 -33.99
N THR A 391 5.82 4.69 -33.23
CA THR A 391 5.35 4.69 -31.83
C THR A 391 6.07 3.61 -31.04
N SER A 392 6.84 4.00 -30.03
CA SER A 392 7.45 3.09 -29.06
C SER A 392 6.38 2.39 -28.23
N LEU A 393 6.77 1.34 -27.49
CA LEU A 393 5.88 0.67 -26.55
C LEU A 393 5.15 1.68 -25.65
N GLU A 394 3.88 1.40 -25.36
CA GLU A 394 2.97 2.39 -24.79
C GLU A 394 2.99 2.43 -23.26
N ASN A 395 3.26 1.30 -22.60
CA ASN A 395 3.12 1.18 -21.16
C ASN A 395 4.25 0.36 -20.52
N VAL A 396 5.49 0.73 -20.83
CA VAL A 396 6.66 0.10 -20.22
C VAL A 396 6.78 0.55 -18.77
N ASN A 397 6.57 -0.38 -17.83
CA ASN A 397 6.70 -0.12 -16.40
C ASN A 397 7.78 -1.00 -15.78
N ASN A 398 8.22 -0.61 -14.57
CA ASN A 398 9.01 -1.46 -13.68
C ASN A 398 10.31 -1.99 -14.30
N ILE A 399 11.13 -1.09 -14.88
CA ILE A 399 12.51 -1.46 -15.22
C ILE A 399 13.24 -1.88 -13.93
N ILE A 400 13.88 -3.04 -13.96
CA ILE A 400 14.81 -3.49 -12.92
C ILE A 400 16.18 -3.78 -13.54
N GLU A 401 17.25 -3.60 -12.75
CA GLU A 401 18.57 -4.16 -13.05
C GLU A 401 18.75 -5.41 -12.18
N ASP A 402 19.07 -6.53 -12.80
CA ASP A 402 19.33 -7.77 -12.08
C ASP A 402 20.79 -7.90 -11.59
N SER A 403 21.07 -8.98 -10.87
CA SER A 403 22.39 -9.34 -10.34
C SER A 403 23.47 -9.48 -11.43
N ARG A 404 23.05 -9.81 -12.66
CA ARG A 404 23.87 -10.04 -13.86
C ARG A 404 24.03 -8.80 -14.73
N ARG A 405 23.52 -7.64 -14.30
CA ARG A 405 23.58 -6.35 -15.02
C ARG A 405 22.69 -6.30 -16.27
N LEU A 406 21.68 -7.16 -16.37
CA LEU A 406 20.67 -7.05 -17.41
C LEU A 406 19.52 -6.17 -16.91
N LEU A 407 18.97 -5.39 -17.83
CA LEU A 407 17.76 -4.61 -17.60
C LEU A 407 16.56 -5.42 -18.04
N TRP A 408 15.57 -5.53 -17.16
CA TRP A 408 14.30 -6.20 -17.47
C TRP A 408 13.16 -5.21 -17.39
N PHE A 409 12.23 -5.29 -18.33
CA PHE A 409 11.01 -4.50 -18.32
C PHE A 409 9.90 -5.20 -19.09
N GLY A 410 8.67 -4.92 -18.67
CA GLY A 410 7.47 -5.43 -19.30
C GLY A 410 6.69 -4.30 -19.96
N ASN A 411 5.99 -4.62 -21.04
CA ASN A 411 4.98 -3.72 -21.58
C ASN A 411 3.61 -4.12 -21.02
N ASN A 412 3.04 -3.27 -20.17
CA ASN A 412 1.75 -3.49 -19.51
C ASN A 412 0.60 -3.06 -20.46
N HIS A 413 0.54 -3.67 -21.64
CA HIS A 413 -0.44 -3.35 -22.67
C HIS A 413 -0.97 -4.64 -23.32
N TRP A 414 -2.28 -4.68 -23.56
CA TRP A 414 -3.00 -5.88 -23.98
C TRP A 414 -2.60 -6.42 -25.37
N ASP A 415 -2.20 -5.54 -26.29
CA ASP A 415 -1.76 -5.95 -27.63
C ASP A 415 -0.33 -6.51 -27.68
N PHE A 416 0.57 -6.01 -26.81
CA PHE A 416 1.99 -6.38 -26.80
C PHE A 416 2.45 -6.65 -25.35
N PRO A 417 1.87 -7.64 -24.66
CA PRO A 417 2.17 -7.91 -23.25
C PRO A 417 3.46 -8.71 -23.11
N TYR A 418 4.56 -8.15 -23.60
CA TYR A 418 5.84 -8.85 -23.73
C TYR A 418 6.81 -8.45 -22.62
N LEU A 419 7.65 -9.41 -22.26
CA LEU A 419 8.81 -9.21 -21.41
C LEU A 419 10.04 -8.94 -22.29
N TYR A 420 10.88 -8.01 -21.85
CA TYR A 420 12.11 -7.63 -22.53
C TYR A 420 13.28 -7.77 -21.57
N CYS A 421 14.40 -8.23 -22.11
CA CYS A 421 15.70 -8.24 -21.45
C CYS A 421 16.70 -7.51 -22.34
N TYR A 422 17.37 -6.50 -21.79
CA TYR A 422 18.37 -5.70 -22.46
C TYR A 422 19.72 -5.85 -21.75
N GLN A 423 20.80 -6.04 -22.51
CA GLN A 423 22.15 -6.14 -22.00
C GLN A 423 22.96 -4.89 -22.36
N PRO A 424 23.18 -3.95 -21.41
CA PRO A 424 23.91 -2.71 -21.69
C PRO A 424 25.33 -2.90 -22.23
N SER A 425 26.03 -3.97 -21.82
CA SER A 425 27.43 -4.19 -22.20
C SER A 425 27.65 -4.58 -23.67
N THR A 426 26.64 -5.20 -24.28
CA THR A 426 26.69 -5.71 -25.66
C THR A 426 25.65 -5.05 -26.56
N ASP A 427 24.80 -4.20 -25.98
CA ASP A 427 23.67 -3.56 -26.66
C ASP A 427 22.69 -4.59 -27.29
N ALA A 428 22.65 -5.80 -26.71
CA ALA A 428 21.82 -6.92 -27.13
C ALA A 428 20.45 -6.90 -26.44
N THR A 429 19.45 -7.48 -27.10
CA THR A 429 18.06 -7.54 -26.60
C THR A 429 17.46 -8.92 -26.83
N ILE A 430 16.67 -9.38 -25.87
CA ILE A 430 15.79 -10.55 -25.99
C ILE A 430 14.36 -10.08 -25.75
N CYS A 431 13.44 -10.49 -26.62
CA CYS A 431 12.01 -10.21 -26.50
C CYS A 431 11.23 -11.53 -26.37
N PHE A 432 10.57 -11.72 -25.23
CA PHE A 432 9.74 -12.88 -24.94
C PHE A 432 8.30 -12.58 -25.40
N LYS A 433 8.05 -12.75 -26.71
CA LYS A 433 6.73 -12.50 -27.34
C LYS A 433 5.70 -13.58 -27.02
N LYS A 434 6.18 -14.79 -26.74
CA LYS A 434 5.39 -15.96 -26.40
C LYS A 434 5.93 -16.57 -25.13
N ILE A 435 5.05 -16.87 -24.18
CA ILE A 435 5.41 -17.52 -22.93
C ILE A 435 4.88 -18.96 -22.98
N THR A 436 5.80 -19.91 -23.04
CA THR A 436 5.50 -21.34 -22.95
C THR A 436 5.97 -21.86 -21.60
N ASN A 437 5.10 -22.60 -20.91
CA ASN A 437 5.41 -23.15 -19.60
C ASN A 437 6.22 -24.47 -19.71
N GLN A 438 6.66 -24.99 -18.57
CA GLN A 438 7.47 -26.21 -18.46
C GLN A 438 6.80 -27.48 -18.99
N ASP A 439 5.49 -27.46 -19.21
CA ASP A 439 4.72 -28.57 -19.80
C ASP A 439 4.51 -28.41 -21.31
N GLY A 440 5.12 -27.39 -21.93
CA GLY A 440 4.94 -27.07 -23.35
C GLY A 440 3.62 -26.36 -23.67
N THR A 441 2.91 -25.85 -22.65
CA THR A 441 1.65 -25.12 -22.83
C THR A 441 1.92 -23.63 -22.97
N GLU A 442 1.32 -23.01 -23.99
CA GLU A 442 1.34 -21.56 -24.13
C GLU A 442 0.43 -20.90 -23.10
N VAL A 443 0.98 -19.95 -22.34
CA VAL A 443 0.24 -19.20 -21.32
C VAL A 443 -0.27 -17.91 -21.94
N THR A 444 -1.59 -17.72 -21.94
CA THR A 444 -2.20 -16.46 -22.39
C THR A 444 -1.98 -15.38 -21.35
N VAL A 445 -1.08 -14.44 -21.67
CA VAL A 445 -0.79 -13.26 -20.86
C VAL A 445 -1.35 -12.04 -21.56
N ASN A 446 -2.22 -11.29 -20.88
CA ASN A 446 -2.77 -10.02 -21.38
C ASN A 446 -2.01 -8.82 -20.85
N TYR A 447 -1.31 -8.95 -19.72
CA TYR A 447 -0.52 -7.87 -19.13
C TYR A 447 0.71 -8.43 -18.44
N VAL A 448 1.88 -7.82 -18.69
CA VAL A 448 3.08 -8.00 -17.87
C VAL A 448 3.22 -6.76 -17.00
N ARG A 449 3.04 -6.93 -15.68
CA ARG A 449 2.86 -5.80 -14.75
C ARG A 449 4.05 -5.58 -13.84
N ALA A 450 4.72 -6.64 -13.42
CA ALA A 450 5.76 -6.58 -12.40
C ALA A 450 6.90 -7.54 -12.70
N ILE A 451 8.11 -7.18 -12.27
CA ILE A 451 9.31 -7.99 -12.41
C ILE A 451 10.12 -7.89 -11.13
N ALA A 452 10.60 -9.02 -10.63
CA ALA A 452 11.53 -9.07 -9.50
C ALA A 452 12.55 -10.20 -9.70
N GLU A 453 13.79 -9.97 -9.32
CA GLU A 453 14.78 -11.05 -9.19
C GLU A 453 14.73 -11.64 -7.78
N ASP A 454 14.74 -12.96 -7.67
CA ASP A 454 14.81 -13.64 -6.38
C ASP A 454 16.27 -13.94 -5.95
N ASN A 455 16.45 -14.42 -4.72
CA ASN A 455 17.80 -14.69 -4.17
C ASN A 455 18.49 -15.89 -4.82
N GLU A 456 17.82 -16.63 -5.70
CA GLU A 456 18.37 -17.70 -6.54
C GLU A 456 18.71 -17.20 -7.96
N ASN A 457 18.55 -15.89 -8.20
CA ASN A 457 18.74 -15.19 -9.47
C ASN A 457 17.71 -15.55 -10.56
N ASN A 458 16.56 -16.10 -10.16
CA ASN A 458 15.44 -16.31 -11.07
C ASN A 458 14.66 -15.01 -11.26
N ILE A 459 14.08 -14.82 -12.44
CA ILE A 459 13.25 -13.67 -12.75
C ILE A 459 11.79 -14.03 -12.58
N TRP A 460 11.13 -13.42 -11.60
CA TRP A 460 9.70 -13.49 -11.40
C TRP A 460 8.99 -12.41 -12.19
N VAL A 461 7.90 -12.79 -12.85
CA VAL A 461 7.10 -11.94 -13.71
C VAL A 461 5.65 -12.01 -13.23
N GLY A 462 5.12 -10.87 -12.79
CA GLY A 462 3.72 -10.71 -12.41
C GLY A 462 2.90 -10.45 -13.66
N THR A 463 1.91 -11.31 -13.91
CA THR A 463 1.07 -11.23 -15.09
C THR A 463 -0.42 -11.31 -14.76
N SER A 464 -1.25 -11.03 -15.76
CA SER A 464 -2.70 -11.26 -15.69
C SER A 464 -3.11 -12.73 -15.51
N ALA A 465 -2.19 -13.68 -15.74
CA ALA A 465 -2.45 -15.11 -15.63
C ALA A 465 -1.92 -15.72 -14.31
N GLY A 466 -1.35 -14.92 -13.43
CA GLY A 466 -0.61 -15.36 -12.25
C GLY A 466 0.90 -15.07 -12.37
N PRO A 467 1.70 -15.48 -11.36
CA PRO A 467 3.15 -15.35 -11.39
C PRO A 467 3.78 -16.40 -12.32
N LEU A 468 4.76 -15.96 -13.11
CA LEU A 468 5.61 -16.81 -13.94
C LEU A 468 7.06 -16.63 -13.52
N MET A 469 7.84 -17.71 -13.51
CA MET A 469 9.25 -17.67 -13.14
C MET A 469 10.12 -18.09 -14.32
N LEU A 470 11.10 -17.28 -14.69
CA LEU A 470 12.16 -17.65 -15.62
C LEU A 470 13.40 -18.01 -14.82
N GLU A 471 13.75 -19.30 -14.81
CA GLU A 471 14.96 -19.75 -14.12
C GLU A 471 16.21 -19.17 -14.74
N ALA A 472 17.24 -18.91 -13.92
CA ALA A 472 18.48 -18.30 -14.40
C ALA A 472 19.11 -19.04 -15.60
N SER A 473 19.02 -20.37 -15.63
CA SER A 473 19.53 -21.21 -16.73
C SER A 473 18.74 -21.09 -18.03
N GLN A 474 17.50 -20.59 -17.98
CA GLN A 474 16.63 -20.43 -19.14
C GLN A 474 16.86 -19.10 -19.86
N ILE A 475 17.42 -18.09 -19.20
CA ILE A 475 17.55 -16.72 -19.72
C ILE A 475 18.27 -16.66 -21.08
N THR A 476 19.29 -17.48 -21.30
CA THR A 476 20.12 -17.47 -22.51
C THR A 476 19.80 -18.62 -23.47
N GLN A 477 18.74 -19.38 -23.25
CA GLN A 477 18.36 -20.47 -24.15
C GLN A 477 17.68 -19.92 -25.40
N ASP A 478 17.86 -20.61 -26.55
CA ASP A 478 17.21 -20.23 -27.81
C ASP A 478 15.67 -20.35 -27.73
N SER A 479 15.17 -21.24 -26.88
CA SER A 479 13.73 -21.47 -26.64
C SER A 479 13.49 -21.54 -25.13
N PRO A 480 13.49 -20.38 -24.45
CA PRO A 480 13.37 -20.30 -23.01
C PRO A 480 11.99 -20.77 -22.57
N VAL A 481 11.96 -21.53 -21.47
CA VAL A 481 10.72 -22.05 -20.89
C VAL A 481 10.48 -21.40 -19.54
N PHE A 482 9.25 -20.97 -19.28
CA PHE A 482 8.86 -20.40 -17.99
C PHE A 482 8.30 -21.48 -17.07
N THR A 483 8.54 -21.35 -15.78
CA THR A 483 7.97 -22.22 -14.76
C THR A 483 6.71 -21.59 -14.19
N GLN A 484 5.57 -22.26 -14.38
CA GLN A 484 4.38 -22.07 -13.55
C GLN A 484 4.47 -23.03 -12.37
N VAL A 485 4.75 -22.50 -11.18
CA VAL A 485 4.92 -23.34 -9.98
C VAL A 485 3.67 -24.18 -9.74
N LYS A 486 3.85 -25.50 -9.61
CA LYS A 486 2.76 -26.44 -9.31
C LYS A 486 2.66 -26.65 -7.80
N VAL A 487 1.52 -26.28 -7.22
CA VAL A 487 1.20 -26.43 -5.80
C VAL A 487 0.36 -27.70 -5.63
N PRO A 488 0.85 -28.73 -4.91
CA PRO A 488 0.07 -29.95 -4.66
C PRO A 488 -1.21 -29.67 -3.88
N ARG A 489 -2.32 -30.31 -4.25
CA ARG A 489 -3.60 -30.17 -3.54
C ARG A 489 -3.59 -30.81 -2.16
N ASN A 490 -2.76 -31.84 -1.96
CA ASN A 490 -2.68 -32.62 -0.73
C ASN A 490 -4.04 -33.22 -0.28
N ASP A 491 -4.95 -33.47 -1.22
CA ASP A 491 -6.30 -34.04 -1.03
C ASP A 491 -6.36 -35.55 -1.37
N GLY A 492 -5.20 -36.16 -1.64
CA GLY A 492 -5.07 -37.57 -1.99
C GLY A 492 -5.21 -37.89 -3.48
N THR A 493 -5.47 -36.90 -4.35
CA THR A 493 -5.69 -37.15 -5.78
C THR A 493 -4.40 -37.11 -6.62
N ASN A 494 -3.24 -36.83 -6.00
CA ASN A 494 -1.96 -36.58 -6.67
C ASN A 494 -2.02 -35.49 -7.76
N TYR A 495 -2.98 -34.56 -7.65
CA TYR A 495 -3.09 -33.40 -8.54
C TYR A 495 -2.43 -32.18 -7.91
N ALA A 496 -2.07 -31.23 -8.77
CA ALA A 496 -1.52 -29.94 -8.41
C ALA A 496 -2.20 -28.85 -9.24
N ASP A 497 -2.31 -27.66 -8.65
CA ASP A 497 -2.78 -26.46 -9.32
C ASP A 497 -1.60 -25.51 -9.54
N TYR A 498 -1.67 -24.64 -10.54
CA TYR A 498 -0.64 -23.61 -10.69
C TYR A 498 -0.80 -22.55 -9.59
N LEU A 499 0.33 -22.13 -9.00
CA LEU A 499 0.40 -21.09 -7.99
C LEU A 499 -0.32 -19.83 -8.49
N LEU A 500 -1.38 -19.44 -7.79
CA LEU A 500 -2.19 -18.24 -8.08
C LEU A 500 -2.66 -18.17 -9.55
N ASN A 501 -3.03 -19.32 -10.13
CA ASN A 501 -3.52 -19.41 -11.50
C ASN A 501 -4.68 -18.43 -11.77
N GLY A 502 -4.54 -17.58 -12.78
CA GLY A 502 -5.55 -16.61 -13.18
C GLY A 502 -5.73 -15.42 -12.24
N VAL A 503 -4.90 -15.28 -11.20
CA VAL A 503 -4.88 -14.10 -10.33
C VAL A 503 -4.04 -13.00 -11.00
N ASP A 504 -4.61 -11.82 -11.20
CA ASP A 504 -3.93 -10.68 -11.84
C ASP A 504 -2.91 -10.05 -10.87
N ILE A 505 -1.62 -10.34 -11.08
CA ILE A 505 -0.51 -9.90 -10.21
C ILE A 505 0.00 -8.52 -10.66
N THR A 506 -0.15 -7.51 -9.80
CA THR A 506 0.21 -6.11 -10.09
C THR A 506 1.62 -5.73 -9.66
N CYS A 507 2.13 -6.35 -8.59
CA CYS A 507 3.43 -6.04 -8.02
C CYS A 507 4.01 -7.26 -7.27
N ILE A 508 5.34 -7.33 -7.22
CA ILE A 508 6.09 -8.41 -6.57
C ILE A 508 7.16 -7.77 -5.69
N ALA A 509 7.28 -8.24 -4.45
CA ALA A 509 8.45 -7.96 -3.62
C ALA A 509 9.02 -9.28 -3.07
N ILE A 510 10.34 -9.38 -3.05
CA ILE A 510 11.07 -10.53 -2.52
C ILE A 510 11.72 -10.10 -1.21
N ASP A 511 11.49 -10.83 -0.14
CA ASP A 511 12.10 -10.53 1.15
C ASP A 511 13.48 -11.18 1.33
N LYS A 512 14.16 -10.84 2.43
CA LYS A 512 15.52 -11.34 2.75
C LYS A 512 15.57 -12.87 2.92
N ALA A 513 14.44 -13.52 3.19
CA ALA A 513 14.30 -14.97 3.31
C ALA A 513 13.90 -15.64 1.98
N ASN A 514 13.90 -14.89 0.87
CA ASN A 514 13.49 -15.30 -0.46
C ASN A 514 12.02 -15.71 -0.58
N ARG A 515 11.18 -15.21 0.33
CA ARG A 515 9.71 -15.36 0.27
C ARG A 515 9.12 -14.30 -0.64
N LYS A 516 8.00 -14.63 -1.27
CA LYS A 516 7.39 -13.81 -2.31
C LYS A 516 6.14 -13.13 -1.76
N TRP A 517 6.09 -11.81 -1.92
CA TRP A 517 4.90 -11.00 -1.69
C TRP A 517 4.30 -10.62 -3.04
N PHE A 518 3.09 -11.10 -3.31
CA PHE A 518 2.35 -10.81 -4.53
C PHE A 518 1.18 -9.89 -4.21
N GLY A 519 1.21 -8.66 -4.73
CA GLY A 519 0.06 -7.77 -4.75
C GLY A 519 -0.79 -8.04 -5.98
N THR A 520 -2.11 -7.85 -5.86
CA THR A 520 -3.06 -8.24 -6.90
C THR A 520 -4.03 -7.12 -7.26
N ASN A 521 -4.66 -7.26 -8.42
CA ASN A 521 -5.73 -6.38 -8.89
C ASN A 521 -7.10 -6.86 -8.34
N GLY A 522 -7.33 -6.68 -7.04
CA GLY A 522 -8.64 -6.95 -6.42
C GLY A 522 -8.76 -8.25 -5.63
N ASN A 523 -7.65 -8.94 -5.33
CA ASN A 523 -7.63 -10.13 -4.48
C ASN A 523 -6.60 -10.01 -3.33
N GLY A 524 -6.26 -8.78 -2.94
CA GLY A 524 -5.37 -8.49 -1.82
C GLY A 524 -3.92 -8.90 -2.04
N VAL A 525 -3.26 -9.35 -0.98
CA VAL A 525 -1.83 -9.69 -0.95
C VAL A 525 -1.64 -11.16 -0.59
N TYR A 526 -0.88 -11.89 -1.41
CA TYR A 526 -0.43 -13.24 -1.10
C TYR A 526 1.01 -13.22 -0.59
N PHE A 527 1.27 -13.94 0.49
CA PHE A 527 2.61 -14.15 1.03
C PHE A 527 2.98 -15.62 0.92
N ILE A 528 3.96 -15.93 0.08
CA ILE A 528 4.32 -17.29 -0.32
C ILE A 528 5.73 -17.64 0.20
N SER A 529 5.88 -18.87 0.69
CA SER A 529 7.15 -19.41 1.18
C SER A 529 8.25 -19.43 0.11
N ASN A 530 9.51 -19.53 0.56
CA ASN A 530 10.67 -19.61 -0.32
C ASN A 530 10.60 -20.78 -1.34
N ASP A 531 10.10 -21.94 -0.91
CA ASP A 531 9.92 -23.11 -1.78
C ASP A 531 8.76 -22.96 -2.78
N ASN A 532 8.03 -21.85 -2.72
CA ASN A 532 6.89 -21.51 -3.57
C ASN A 532 5.67 -22.44 -3.41
N ILE A 533 5.65 -23.33 -2.41
CA ILE A 533 4.59 -24.33 -2.22
C ILE A 533 3.57 -23.90 -1.17
N GLN A 534 4.00 -23.18 -0.13
CA GLN A 534 3.12 -22.80 0.98
C GLN A 534 2.67 -21.35 0.86
N GLN A 535 1.36 -21.14 0.87
CA GLN A 535 0.79 -19.85 1.18
C GLN A 535 0.91 -19.61 2.69
N LEU A 536 1.83 -18.73 3.07
CA LEU A 536 2.06 -18.37 4.47
C LEU A 536 0.92 -17.52 5.02
N GLN A 537 0.46 -16.54 4.24
CA GLN A 537 -0.68 -15.67 4.53
C GLN A 537 -1.38 -15.22 3.24
N HIS A 538 -2.65 -14.85 3.36
CA HIS A 538 -3.41 -14.13 2.33
C HIS A 538 -4.23 -13.04 2.99
N PHE A 539 -3.85 -11.79 2.73
CA PHE A 539 -4.49 -10.61 3.30
C PHE A 539 -5.48 -10.05 2.29
N THR A 540 -6.74 -9.98 2.69
CA THR A 540 -7.79 -9.24 2.00
C THR A 540 -8.32 -8.15 2.90
N ARG A 541 -8.99 -7.16 2.30
CA ARG A 541 -9.69 -6.09 3.01
C ARG A 541 -10.72 -6.63 4.01
N SER A 542 -11.31 -7.80 3.74
CA SER A 542 -12.36 -8.40 4.57
C SER A 542 -11.82 -9.27 5.71
N ASN A 543 -10.62 -9.83 5.59
CA ASN A 543 -10.03 -10.71 6.60
C ASN A 543 -8.89 -10.06 7.40
N SER A 544 -8.50 -8.83 7.06
CA SER A 544 -7.36 -8.14 7.65
C SER A 544 -7.52 -6.61 7.65
N PRO A 545 -6.66 -5.87 8.38
CA PRO A 545 -6.63 -4.41 8.35
C PRO A 545 -6.21 -3.77 7.01
N LEU A 546 -5.90 -4.56 5.99
CA LEU A 546 -5.59 -4.07 4.64
C LEU A 546 -6.66 -3.08 4.16
N LEU A 547 -6.21 -1.93 3.62
CA LEU A 547 -7.11 -0.84 3.24
C LEU A 547 -7.95 -1.20 2.00
N SER A 548 -7.37 -1.89 1.03
CA SER A 548 -8.03 -2.31 -0.21
C SER A 548 -7.44 -3.59 -0.77
N ASP A 549 -8.25 -4.35 -1.51
CA ASP A 549 -7.81 -5.54 -2.25
C ASP A 549 -7.10 -5.19 -3.57
N TYR A 550 -7.12 -3.92 -3.98
CA TYR A 550 -6.39 -3.41 -5.15
C TYR A 550 -5.02 -2.87 -4.72
N ILE A 551 -3.98 -3.69 -4.95
CA ILE A 551 -2.61 -3.38 -4.55
C ILE A 551 -1.89 -2.74 -5.74
N GLU A 552 -1.38 -1.52 -5.56
CA GLU A 552 -0.66 -0.78 -6.58
C GLU A 552 0.85 -1.03 -6.49
N SER A 553 1.41 -1.12 -5.27
CA SER A 553 2.82 -1.43 -5.06
C SER A 553 3.12 -2.06 -3.69
N ILE A 554 4.27 -2.74 -3.61
CA ILE A 554 4.80 -3.31 -2.36
C ILE A 554 6.26 -2.90 -2.22
N ALA A 555 6.64 -2.45 -1.03
CA ALA A 555 8.03 -2.18 -0.67
C ALA A 555 8.34 -2.79 0.70
N ILE A 556 9.57 -3.24 0.91
CA ILE A 556 9.96 -3.94 2.15
C ILE A 556 11.14 -3.23 2.78
N ASN A 557 11.02 -2.90 4.07
CA ASN A 557 12.19 -2.65 4.89
C ASN A 557 12.80 -4.01 5.28
N THR A 558 13.80 -4.45 4.53
CA THR A 558 14.41 -5.78 4.72
C THR A 558 15.18 -5.93 6.03
N GLU A 559 15.47 -4.84 6.72
CA GLU A 559 16.15 -4.84 8.02
C GLU A 559 15.15 -4.94 9.18
N SER A 560 14.00 -4.24 9.11
CA SER A 560 12.96 -4.32 10.16
C SER A 560 11.90 -5.38 9.91
N GLY A 561 11.73 -5.85 8.67
CA GLY A 561 10.66 -6.78 8.28
C GLY A 561 9.31 -6.10 8.04
N GLU A 562 9.27 -4.77 8.12
CA GLU A 562 8.07 -4.01 7.80
C GLU A 562 7.81 -4.02 6.29
N VAL A 563 6.62 -4.48 5.92
CA VAL A 563 6.17 -4.58 4.53
C VAL A 563 5.10 -3.52 4.29
N PHE A 564 5.37 -2.62 3.37
CA PHE A 564 4.47 -1.54 2.97
C PHE A 564 3.61 -1.96 1.78
N PHE A 565 2.31 -1.75 1.89
CA PHE A 565 1.31 -1.99 0.85
C PHE A 565 0.71 -0.66 0.39
N GLY A 566 1.10 -0.22 -0.80
CA GLY A 566 0.46 0.88 -1.50
C GLY A 566 -0.82 0.37 -2.16
N THR A 567 -1.96 0.87 -1.70
CA THR A 567 -3.28 0.48 -2.23
C THR A 567 -3.95 1.68 -2.90
N ASN A 568 -5.01 1.44 -3.68
CA ASN A 568 -5.80 2.53 -4.26
C ASN A 568 -6.56 3.38 -3.22
N LEU A 569 -6.50 3.03 -1.92
CA LEU A 569 -7.12 3.76 -0.81
C LEU A 569 -6.09 4.31 0.19
N GLY A 570 -4.79 4.29 -0.16
CA GLY A 570 -3.71 4.78 0.69
C GLY A 570 -2.70 3.70 1.07
N LEU A 571 -1.80 4.07 2.00
CA LEU A 571 -0.69 3.23 2.44
C LEU A 571 -0.99 2.59 3.80
N CYS A 572 -0.70 1.30 3.90
CA CYS A 572 -0.58 0.61 5.18
C CYS A 572 0.68 -0.26 5.21
N SER A 573 1.14 -0.64 6.40
CA SER A 573 2.22 -1.62 6.57
C SER A 573 1.79 -2.78 7.45
N TYR A 574 2.48 -3.90 7.26
CA TYR A 574 2.41 -5.11 8.07
C TYR A 574 3.79 -5.47 8.57
N GLN A 575 3.91 -5.71 9.87
CA GLN A 575 5.15 -6.15 10.47
C GLN A 575 5.32 -7.67 10.27
N SER A 576 6.10 -8.04 9.25
CA SER A 576 6.51 -9.43 9.04
C SER A 576 7.64 -9.80 9.98
N ASP A 577 7.88 -11.10 10.14
CA ASP A 577 9.10 -11.58 10.79
C ASP A 577 10.34 -11.23 9.94
N VAL A 578 11.38 -10.74 10.61
CA VAL A 578 12.72 -10.66 10.02
C VAL A 578 13.37 -12.00 10.20
N ILE A 579 13.09 -12.88 9.25
CA ILE A 579 13.92 -14.05 9.08
C ILE A 579 15.20 -13.57 8.38
N SER A 580 16.16 -13.11 9.17
CA SER A 580 17.55 -13.06 8.70
C SER A 580 18.06 -14.49 8.76
N ILE A 581 18.38 -15.06 7.60
CA ILE A 581 19.25 -16.24 7.56
C ILE A 581 20.55 -15.83 8.25
N ASN A 582 20.82 -16.36 9.44
CA ASN A 582 22.09 -16.11 10.09
C ASN A 582 23.16 -16.88 9.31
N GLU A 583 24.08 -16.18 8.64
CA GLU A 583 25.23 -16.81 7.97
C GLU A 583 26.11 -17.62 8.96
N LYS A 584 26.03 -17.28 10.26
CA LYS A 584 26.74 -17.97 11.34
C LYS A 584 25.77 -18.33 12.46
N MET A 585 25.73 -19.61 12.82
CA MET A 585 25.04 -20.09 14.03
C MET A 585 26.01 -20.10 15.22
N ASN A 586 25.65 -19.44 16.31
CA ASN A 586 26.42 -19.43 17.57
C ASN A 586 25.47 -19.38 18.79
N LYS A 587 26.04 -19.48 20.00
CA LYS A 587 25.25 -19.51 21.25
C LYS A 587 24.51 -18.20 21.56
N ASP A 588 24.93 -17.09 20.96
CA ASP A 588 24.35 -15.77 21.22
C ASP A 588 23.13 -15.52 20.32
N ASN A 589 23.01 -16.23 19.19
CA ASN A 589 21.91 -16.06 18.25
C ASN A 589 20.99 -17.27 18.09
N VAL A 590 21.43 -18.50 18.41
CA VAL A 590 20.56 -19.69 18.38
C VAL A 590 19.94 -19.94 19.74
N TRP A 591 18.62 -19.78 19.83
CA TRP A 591 17.86 -20.01 21.05
C TRP A 591 16.44 -20.48 20.72
N ALA A 592 15.70 -20.92 21.75
CA ALA A 592 14.36 -21.44 21.61
C ALA A 592 13.38 -20.68 22.51
N TYR A 593 12.15 -20.48 22.03
CA TYR A 593 11.07 -19.84 22.77
C TYR A 593 9.70 -20.50 22.50
N PRO A 594 8.80 -20.53 23.49
CA PRO A 594 9.03 -20.15 24.90
C PRO A 594 9.99 -21.11 25.61
N ASN A 595 10.73 -20.61 26.60
CA ASN A 595 11.66 -21.40 27.40
C ASN A 595 11.80 -20.81 28.82
N PRO A 596 11.31 -21.49 29.88
CA PRO A 596 10.70 -22.81 29.86
C PRO A 596 9.32 -22.82 29.17
N VAL A 597 8.97 -23.95 28.56
CA VAL A 597 7.61 -24.26 28.11
C VAL A 597 6.78 -24.64 29.33
N LYS A 598 5.76 -23.83 29.63
CA LYS A 598 4.91 -23.98 30.82
C LYS A 598 3.82 -25.05 30.62
N PRO A 599 3.25 -25.63 31.69
CA PRO A 599 2.23 -26.68 31.60
C PRO A 599 0.97 -26.28 30.82
N ASP A 600 0.62 -25.00 30.85
CA ASP A 600 -0.54 -24.39 30.19
C ASP A 600 -0.28 -23.96 28.74
N TYR A 601 0.97 -24.05 28.25
CA TYR A 601 1.33 -23.67 26.89
C TYR A 601 1.03 -24.80 25.89
N THR A 602 0.10 -24.54 24.96
CA THR A 602 -0.29 -25.49 23.90
C THR A 602 0.20 -25.06 22.50
N GLY A 603 1.00 -23.99 22.41
CA GLY A 603 1.49 -23.44 21.15
C GLY A 603 2.76 -24.12 20.62
N ILE A 604 3.34 -23.53 19.57
CA ILE A 604 4.55 -24.01 18.90
C ILE A 604 5.81 -23.47 19.56
N ILE A 605 6.72 -24.37 19.92
CA ILE A 605 8.08 -24.04 20.37
C ILE A 605 8.91 -23.69 19.13
N THR A 606 9.45 -22.48 19.08
CA THR A 606 10.24 -21.98 17.95
C THR A 606 11.70 -21.93 18.33
N ILE A 607 12.55 -22.59 17.54
CA ILE A 607 14.00 -22.42 17.55
C ILE A 607 14.35 -21.40 16.49
N THR A 608 15.10 -20.36 16.85
CA THR A 608 15.42 -19.24 15.98
C THR A 608 16.93 -18.98 15.90
N GLY A 609 17.31 -18.11 14.96
CA GLY A 609 18.68 -17.72 14.68
C GLY A 609 19.49 -18.75 13.91
N LEU A 610 18.83 -19.66 13.21
CA LEU A 610 19.45 -20.70 12.41
C LEU A 610 19.93 -20.14 11.06
N SER A 611 20.91 -20.83 10.48
CA SER A 611 21.23 -20.67 9.06
C SER A 611 20.16 -21.34 8.19
N ASN A 612 20.11 -21.04 6.88
CA ASN A 612 19.13 -21.64 5.98
C ASN A 612 19.45 -23.13 5.75
N LYS A 613 18.42 -23.97 5.72
CA LYS A 613 18.55 -25.42 5.59
C LYS A 613 19.49 -26.05 6.64
N ALA A 614 19.58 -25.47 7.83
CA ALA A 614 20.30 -26.06 8.96
C ALA A 614 19.64 -27.39 9.34
N ASP A 615 20.43 -28.42 9.66
CA ASP A 615 19.91 -29.66 10.22
C ASP A 615 19.62 -29.46 11.71
N ILE A 616 18.48 -29.94 12.18
CA ILE A 616 18.03 -29.83 13.58
C ILE A 616 17.74 -31.22 14.12
N LYS A 617 18.31 -31.53 15.28
CA LYS A 617 17.97 -32.69 16.08
C LYS A 617 17.64 -32.24 17.49
N ILE A 618 16.43 -32.57 17.93
CA ILE A 618 16.01 -32.37 19.32
C ILE A 618 16.19 -33.70 20.03
N VAL A 619 17.00 -33.72 21.07
CA VAL A 619 17.32 -34.91 21.85
C VAL A 619 16.95 -34.70 23.32
N ALA A 620 16.56 -35.77 24.01
CA ALA A 620 16.42 -35.77 25.45
C ALA A 620 17.79 -35.68 26.14
N SER A 621 17.84 -35.37 27.44
CA SER A 621 19.09 -35.26 28.20
C SER A 621 19.95 -36.54 28.20
N ASN A 622 19.35 -37.70 27.92
CA ASN A 622 20.03 -38.99 27.76
C ASN A 622 20.47 -39.28 26.31
N GLY A 623 20.33 -38.33 25.39
CA GLY A 623 20.74 -38.45 23.98
C GLY A 623 19.74 -39.13 23.06
N VAL A 624 18.56 -39.53 23.54
CA VAL A 624 17.52 -40.13 22.68
C VAL A 624 16.95 -39.06 21.75
N LEU A 625 16.91 -39.35 20.45
CA LEU A 625 16.29 -38.47 19.45
C LEU A 625 14.78 -38.37 19.69
N VAL A 626 14.31 -37.14 19.85
CA VAL A 626 12.93 -36.78 20.13
C VAL A 626 12.25 -36.24 18.88
N ASN A 627 12.90 -35.31 18.17
CA ASN A 627 12.39 -34.76 16.92
C ASN A 627 13.56 -34.35 16.00
N LYS A 628 13.32 -34.19 14.71
CA LYS A 628 14.32 -33.74 13.75
C LYS A 628 13.68 -33.00 12.57
N GLY A 629 14.46 -32.18 11.90
CA GLY A 629 14.07 -31.59 10.63
C GLY A 629 15.07 -30.57 10.16
N THR A 630 14.65 -29.72 9.23
CA THR A 630 15.50 -28.75 8.58
C THR A 630 14.93 -27.35 8.80
N SER A 631 15.78 -26.36 9.04
CA SER A 631 15.31 -24.98 9.21
C SER A 631 14.73 -24.48 7.90
N ASN A 632 13.64 -23.72 8.00
CA ASN A 632 13.11 -22.97 6.88
C ASN A 632 13.08 -21.51 7.30
N GLY A 633 13.83 -20.68 6.58
CA GLY A 633 13.95 -19.28 6.93
C GLY A 633 14.47 -19.10 8.37
N GLY A 634 15.68 -19.58 8.66
CA GLY A 634 16.36 -19.32 9.94
C GLY A 634 15.64 -19.76 11.22
N ILE A 635 14.51 -20.46 11.11
CA ILE A 635 13.74 -20.99 12.24
C ILE A 635 13.41 -22.46 12.04
N TYR A 636 13.09 -23.13 13.15
CA TYR A 636 12.51 -24.47 13.19
C TYR A 636 11.38 -24.50 14.23
N LYS A 637 10.21 -24.97 13.81
CA LYS A 637 9.00 -25.02 14.63
C LYS A 637 8.76 -26.44 15.13
N TRP A 638 8.55 -26.57 16.44
CA TRP A 638 8.32 -27.84 17.12
C TRP A 638 7.08 -27.77 18.00
N ASP A 639 6.17 -28.73 17.86
CA ASP A 639 4.91 -28.82 18.60
C ASP A 639 5.04 -29.51 19.98
N GLY A 640 6.27 -29.77 20.43
CA GLY A 640 6.52 -30.46 21.69
C GLY A 640 6.16 -31.95 21.66
N ARG A 641 6.09 -32.57 20.47
CA ARG A 641 5.85 -34.01 20.29
C ARG A 641 7.09 -34.74 19.79
N ASP A 642 7.20 -36.01 20.17
CA ASP A 642 8.21 -36.92 19.64
C ASP A 642 7.90 -37.36 18.20
N LEU A 643 8.83 -38.09 17.58
CA LEU A 643 8.66 -38.66 16.22
C LEU A 643 7.46 -39.60 16.06
N LYS A 644 6.81 -40.02 17.16
CA LYS A 644 5.59 -40.84 17.15
C LYS A 644 4.32 -40.02 17.39
N GLY A 645 4.43 -38.68 17.43
CA GLY A 645 3.33 -37.77 17.68
C GLY A 645 2.89 -37.69 19.15
N LYS A 646 3.66 -38.26 20.08
CA LYS A 646 3.36 -38.20 21.51
C LYS A 646 3.98 -36.96 22.14
N MET A 647 3.18 -36.24 22.91
CA MET A 647 3.66 -35.13 23.75
C MET A 647 4.83 -35.56 24.65
N VAL A 648 5.90 -34.79 24.65
CA VAL A 648 7.10 -35.11 25.44
C VAL A 648 6.93 -34.76 26.92
N THR A 649 7.60 -35.49 27.82
CA THR A 649 7.49 -35.31 29.27
C THR A 649 8.25 -34.09 29.78
N SER A 650 7.99 -33.68 31.02
CA SER A 650 8.79 -32.65 31.71
C SER A 650 10.28 -33.04 31.71
N GLY A 651 11.16 -32.08 31.40
CA GLY A 651 12.60 -32.32 31.30
C GLY A 651 13.34 -31.25 30.49
N ILE A 652 14.66 -31.42 30.40
CA ILE A 652 15.52 -30.61 29.53
C ILE A 652 15.78 -31.36 28.23
N TYR A 653 15.51 -30.68 27.12
CA TYR A 653 15.78 -31.14 25.76
C TYR A 653 16.92 -30.30 25.18
N MET A 654 17.81 -30.94 24.43
CA MET A 654 18.91 -30.28 23.73
C MET A 654 18.55 -30.18 22.25
N VAL A 655 18.74 -29.00 21.67
CA VAL A 655 18.54 -28.75 20.25
C VAL A 655 19.93 -28.65 19.64
N GLU A 656 20.31 -29.69 18.92
CA GLU A 656 21.56 -29.77 18.16
C GLU A 656 21.28 -29.23 16.76
N THR A 657 22.03 -28.22 16.34
CA THR A 657 21.89 -27.60 15.03
C THR A 657 23.20 -27.73 14.27
N ALA A 658 23.15 -27.92 12.95
CA ALA A 658 24.31 -27.89 12.08
C ALA A 658 23.99 -27.11 10.79
N THR A 659 24.96 -26.34 10.27
CA THR A 659 24.82 -25.70 8.96
C THR A 659 24.57 -26.75 7.88
N SER A 660 23.99 -26.35 6.74
CA SER A 660 23.63 -27.28 5.65
C SER A 660 24.82 -28.06 5.07
N ASP A 661 26.04 -27.54 5.22
CA ASP A 661 27.31 -28.19 4.86
C ASP A 661 27.91 -29.07 5.98
N GLY A 662 27.25 -29.14 7.14
CA GLY A 662 27.68 -29.92 8.31
C GLY A 662 28.87 -29.35 9.09
N ASN A 663 29.43 -28.21 8.68
CA ASN A 663 30.73 -27.74 9.19
C ASN A 663 30.65 -26.96 10.52
N LYS A 664 29.49 -26.41 10.88
CA LYS A 664 29.33 -25.61 12.10
C LYS A 664 28.06 -25.98 12.84
N GLY A 665 28.21 -26.40 14.10
CA GLY A 665 27.09 -26.72 14.96
C GLY A 665 26.94 -25.78 16.15
N THR A 666 25.71 -25.65 16.63
CA THR A 666 25.39 -24.97 17.90
C THR A 666 24.40 -25.83 18.69
N ILE A 667 24.38 -25.63 20.01
CA ILE A 667 23.45 -26.29 20.91
C ILE A 667 22.72 -25.24 21.71
N CYS A 668 21.38 -25.26 21.70
CA CYS A 668 20.55 -24.57 22.68
C CYS A 668 19.72 -25.60 23.48
N LYS A 669 19.12 -25.16 24.60
CA LYS A 669 18.37 -26.05 25.50
C LYS A 669 16.95 -25.55 25.69
N ILE A 670 16.00 -26.46 25.75
CA ILE A 670 14.59 -26.19 26.04
C ILE A 670 14.23 -26.89 27.34
N ALA A 671 13.72 -26.15 28.32
CA ALA A 671 13.09 -26.72 29.49
C ALA A 671 11.59 -26.87 29.25
N ILE A 672 11.05 -28.08 29.41
CA ILE A 672 9.61 -28.35 29.33
C ILE A 672 9.11 -28.73 30.71
N ILE A 673 8.04 -28.08 31.15
CA ILE A 673 7.38 -28.31 32.44
C ILE A 673 5.92 -28.68 32.13
N ARG A 674 5.48 -29.84 32.61
CA ARG A 674 4.10 -30.32 32.53
C ARG A 674 3.61 -30.81 33.87
#